data_AF-A0A3D2J9T2-F1
#
_entry.id   AF-A0A3D2J9T2-F1
#
_cell.length_a   1.000
_cell.length_b   1.000
_cell.length_c   1.000
_cell.angle_alpha   90.00
_cell.angle_beta   90.00
_cell.angle_gamma   90.00
#
_symmetry.space_group_name_H-M   'P 1'
#
loop_
_entity.id
_entity.type
_entity.pdbx_description
1 polymer ?
#
loop_
_entity_poly.entity_id
_entity_poly.type
_entity_poly.pdbx_seq_one_letter_code
_entity_poly.pdbx_strand_id
1 'polypeptide(L)'
;MEQPAVLNIVRSETAYRFRLDLPEDASFLDAMTELTADGRERLRRHLYSAMQHMHTVVQVNAKQESKQQTLKLGAFNATNDALVVLGRFLFETLLPATIQDALRRIDTPLVFHTNTPDIPWELMFDAKAGRYLCQSISVGRLVQGNRERVARDTRLGQGGTRKIGASKRETQTLSMLFLVNPTGERPAAEEEVAALSKALPETISRTILYRQQANQLEMRLRIGAEAPHIIHYAGPFPSVTGTGEATLALAGNSRLDGMAVEQLLQSLPKRPLILLSFYNEMRVRRNGNATIAFGQQENDELLERFADNLLSMGAGAVIVPRWGVSLQQMHDFTTVFYQEVADGIALGDAMRRIRSTMKRSNDSASMSFVLYGDPTQRLVAASLAMKERVVEQRNSDPHRDSLDDNTIMPPLFPSSGSPDRRFLRTVLELALDEARRMHKDYLGTPHLFIALTKLDGGCTQDALRTLGFSSKQVREVIRLALGSGKASSETPILPTRRCKEILLTAERNAASSDSAFVDERAIAQAVLSEGDGVTHELLNKLGINPAQLSDLIQSSSARALLELAPPDPQQLPIDQPTGIIPEVSPKGGSVLERLGRDLTKQAANNQLAPLIGREKEIRQLMQTMMLKDRNNPILIGDSGVGKTT
;
A
#
# COMPACT_ATOMS: atom_id res chain seq x y z
N MET A 1 -19.91 -0.98 0.91
CA MET A 1 -18.80 -1.90 0.58
C MET A 1 -18.77 -2.00 -0.93
N GLU A 2 -17.62 -1.77 -1.56
CA GLU A 2 -17.44 -1.97 -3.00
C GLU A 2 -17.71 -3.46 -3.29
N GLN A 3 -18.68 -3.77 -4.15
CA GLN A 3 -18.95 -5.15 -4.53
C GLN A 3 -17.83 -5.62 -5.47
N PRO A 4 -17.20 -6.78 -5.23
CA PRO A 4 -16.17 -7.29 -6.13
C PRO A 4 -16.81 -7.75 -7.44
N ALA A 5 -16.07 -7.58 -8.54
CA ALA A 5 -16.42 -8.20 -9.80
C ALA A 5 -16.17 -9.70 -9.74
N VAL A 6 -16.96 -10.47 -10.49
CA VAL A 6 -16.88 -11.93 -10.47
C VAL A 6 -16.58 -12.45 -11.87
N LEU A 7 -15.45 -13.13 -12.04
CA LEU A 7 -15.11 -13.83 -13.27
C LEU A 7 -15.38 -15.32 -13.09
N ASN A 8 -16.49 -15.78 -13.68
CA ASN A 8 -16.85 -17.18 -13.74
C ASN A 8 -16.19 -17.83 -14.95
N ILE A 9 -15.42 -18.89 -14.74
CA ILE A 9 -14.68 -19.63 -15.75
C ILE A 9 -15.13 -21.09 -15.67
N VAL A 10 -15.85 -21.56 -16.69
CA VAL A 10 -16.32 -22.94 -16.73
C VAL A 10 -15.70 -23.63 -17.92
N ARG A 11 -14.86 -24.62 -17.65
CA ARG A 11 -14.35 -25.55 -18.66
C ARG A 11 -15.38 -26.65 -18.89
N SER A 12 -15.83 -26.79 -20.14
CA SER A 12 -16.51 -27.99 -20.66
C SER A 12 -15.50 -28.90 -21.37
N GLU A 13 -15.92 -29.87 -22.18
CA GLU A 13 -15.00 -30.84 -22.82
C GLU A 13 -13.81 -30.19 -23.53
N THR A 14 -14.07 -29.16 -24.36
CA THR A 14 -13.04 -28.49 -25.15
C THR A 14 -13.15 -26.97 -25.17
N ALA A 15 -14.17 -26.41 -24.51
CA ALA A 15 -14.42 -24.98 -24.49
C ALA A 15 -14.32 -24.41 -23.08
N TYR A 16 -13.87 -23.17 -22.99
CA TYR A 16 -13.89 -22.35 -21.79
C TYR A 16 -14.93 -21.27 -21.97
N ARG A 17 -15.93 -21.24 -21.09
CA ARG A 17 -16.89 -20.14 -21.01
C ARG A 17 -16.45 -19.18 -19.91
N PHE A 18 -16.34 -17.91 -20.26
CA PHE A 18 -15.94 -16.83 -19.38
C PHE A 18 -17.11 -15.87 -19.22
N ARG A 19 -17.55 -15.66 -17.99
CA ARG A 19 -18.59 -14.69 -17.65
C ARG A 19 -18.07 -13.72 -16.60
N LEU A 20 -17.86 -12.46 -16.98
CA LEU A 20 -17.46 -11.38 -16.09
C LEU A 20 -18.69 -10.58 -15.67
N ASP A 21 -19.07 -10.66 -14.40
CA ASP A 21 -20.13 -9.86 -13.79
C ASP A 21 -19.50 -8.58 -13.17
N LEU A 22 -19.87 -7.39 -13.67
CA LEU A 22 -19.36 -6.10 -13.21
C LEU A 22 -20.32 -5.43 -12.19
N PRO A 23 -19.80 -4.73 -11.17
CA PRO A 23 -20.62 -4.19 -10.08
C PRO A 23 -21.40 -2.91 -10.42
N GLU A 24 -20.95 -2.07 -11.36
CA GLU A 24 -21.50 -0.72 -11.54
C GLU A 24 -22.76 -0.63 -12.44
N ASP A 25 -23.00 -1.59 -13.34
CA ASP A 25 -24.06 -1.47 -14.36
C ASP A 25 -25.03 -2.68 -14.48
N ALA A 26 -24.90 -3.71 -13.61
CA ALA A 26 -25.55 -5.02 -13.79
C ALA A 26 -25.31 -5.65 -15.19
N SER A 27 -24.32 -5.14 -15.93
CA SER A 27 -23.86 -5.66 -17.20
C SER A 27 -22.95 -6.86 -16.92
N PHE A 28 -23.12 -7.92 -17.69
CA PHE A 28 -22.21 -9.05 -17.72
C PHE A 28 -21.64 -9.23 -19.12
N LEU A 29 -20.37 -9.58 -19.20
CA LEU A 29 -19.73 -10.01 -20.43
C LEU A 29 -19.68 -11.53 -20.42
N ASP A 30 -20.22 -12.17 -21.45
CA ASP A 30 -20.19 -13.62 -21.61
C ASP A 30 -19.55 -13.95 -22.95
N ALA A 31 -18.50 -14.76 -22.92
CA ALA A 31 -17.75 -15.14 -24.10
C ALA A 31 -17.19 -16.55 -23.94
N MET A 32 -16.97 -17.22 -25.06
CA MET A 32 -16.49 -18.60 -25.08
C MET A 32 -15.25 -18.70 -25.97
N THR A 33 -14.28 -19.48 -25.52
CA THR A 33 -13.07 -19.82 -26.28
C THR A 33 -12.99 -21.33 -26.42
N GLU A 34 -12.96 -21.83 -27.66
CA GLU A 34 -12.68 -23.23 -27.94
C GLU A 34 -11.17 -23.47 -28.00
N LEU A 35 -10.69 -24.46 -27.25
CA LEU A 35 -9.28 -24.79 -27.20
C LEU A 35 -9.00 -26.03 -28.07
N THR A 36 -8.25 -25.82 -29.16
CA THR A 36 -7.81 -26.90 -30.06
C THR A 36 -6.97 -27.96 -29.33
N ALA A 37 -6.81 -29.14 -29.92
CA ALA A 37 -5.98 -30.20 -29.33
C ALA A 37 -4.53 -29.74 -29.09
N ASP A 38 -3.95 -29.00 -30.04
CA ASP A 38 -2.62 -28.41 -29.87
C ASP A 38 -2.60 -27.35 -28.75
N GLY A 39 -3.65 -26.51 -28.67
CA GLY A 39 -3.81 -25.54 -27.59
C GLY A 39 -3.86 -26.20 -26.20
N ARG A 40 -4.55 -27.33 -26.06
CA ARG A 40 -4.59 -28.12 -24.81
C ARG A 40 -3.21 -28.65 -24.43
N GLU A 41 -2.47 -29.19 -25.40
CA GLU A 41 -1.12 -29.70 -25.11
C GLU A 41 -0.12 -28.57 -24.81
N ARG A 42 -0.28 -27.39 -25.43
CA ARG A 42 0.49 -26.19 -25.04
C ARG A 42 0.18 -25.75 -23.62
N LEU A 43 -1.10 -25.65 -23.25
CA LEU A 43 -1.51 -25.32 -21.87
C LEU A 43 -0.89 -26.29 -20.86
N ARG A 44 -0.99 -27.60 -21.13
CA ARG A 44 -0.42 -28.65 -20.27
C ARG A 44 1.10 -28.49 -20.12
N ARG A 45 1.81 -28.24 -21.22
CA ARG A 45 3.27 -27.99 -21.21
C ARG A 45 3.63 -26.72 -20.42
N HIS A 46 2.87 -25.64 -20.57
CA HIS A 46 3.11 -24.39 -19.85
C HIS A 46 2.85 -24.54 -18.35
N LEU A 47 1.77 -25.21 -17.94
CA LEU A 47 1.49 -25.53 -16.54
C LEU A 47 2.62 -26.37 -15.93
N TYR A 48 3.06 -27.41 -16.64
CA TYR A 48 4.17 -28.25 -16.19
C TYR A 48 5.49 -27.46 -16.09
N SER A 49 5.79 -26.61 -17.06
CA SER A 49 7.00 -25.79 -17.06
C SER A 49 7.01 -24.77 -15.91
N ALA A 50 5.88 -24.09 -15.65
CA ALA A 50 5.72 -23.19 -14.52
C ALA A 50 5.91 -23.89 -13.18
N MET A 51 5.33 -25.09 -13.04
CA MET A 51 5.48 -25.93 -11.85
C MET A 51 6.95 -26.34 -11.62
N GLN A 52 7.64 -26.82 -12.65
CA GLN A 52 9.06 -27.19 -12.56
C GLN A 52 9.95 -25.98 -12.23
N HIS A 53 9.62 -24.82 -12.80
CA HIS A 53 10.30 -23.57 -12.48
C HIS A 53 10.18 -23.23 -10.99
N MET A 54 8.96 -23.22 -10.45
CA MET A 54 8.73 -22.92 -9.03
C MET A 54 9.42 -23.92 -8.10
N HIS A 55 9.42 -25.21 -8.46
CA HIS A 55 10.19 -26.22 -7.73
C HIS A 55 11.70 -25.96 -7.74
N THR A 56 12.24 -25.54 -8.88
CA THR A 56 13.67 -25.24 -9.03
C THR A 56 14.08 -24.03 -8.20
N VAL A 57 13.26 -22.97 -8.18
CA VAL A 57 13.49 -21.77 -7.37
C VAL A 57 13.62 -22.14 -5.89
N VAL A 58 12.73 -22.99 -5.37
CA VAL A 58 12.80 -23.47 -3.98
C VAL A 58 14.09 -24.24 -3.71
N GLN A 59 14.48 -25.15 -4.60
CA GLN A 59 15.69 -25.97 -4.41
C GLN A 59 16.99 -25.18 -4.49
N VAL A 60 17.07 -24.18 -5.37
CA VAL A 60 18.25 -23.31 -5.50
C VAL A 60 18.40 -22.44 -4.26
N ASN A 61 17.31 -21.85 -3.78
CA ASN A 61 17.31 -21.02 -2.58
C ASN A 61 17.70 -21.83 -1.33
N ALA A 62 17.17 -23.05 -1.18
CA ALA A 62 17.57 -23.97 -0.10
C ALA A 62 19.06 -24.38 -0.16
N LYS A 63 19.67 -24.41 -1.35
CA LYS A 63 21.11 -24.69 -1.52
C LYS A 63 22.00 -23.48 -1.24
N GLN A 64 21.54 -22.26 -1.53
CA GLN A 64 22.24 -21.03 -1.15
C GLN A 64 22.28 -20.83 0.37
N GLU A 65 21.24 -21.25 1.08
CA GLU A 65 21.20 -21.27 2.55
C GLU A 65 22.24 -22.22 3.17
N SER A 66 22.64 -23.29 2.46
CA SER A 66 23.60 -24.29 2.96
C SER A 66 25.05 -24.10 2.51
N LYS A 67 25.32 -23.25 1.50
CA LYS A 67 26.67 -22.88 1.07
C LYS A 67 26.73 -21.40 0.69
N GLN A 68 27.45 -20.60 1.49
CA GLN A 68 28.00 -19.31 1.05
C GLN A 68 29.01 -19.55 -0.09
N GLN A 69 28.53 -19.75 -1.31
CA GLN A 69 29.38 -19.75 -2.51
C GLN A 69 28.73 -18.97 -3.65
N THR A 70 29.53 -18.03 -4.15
CA THR A 70 29.29 -17.21 -5.34
C THR A 70 29.19 -18.09 -6.57
N LEU A 71 27.96 -18.31 -7.07
CA LEU A 71 27.72 -18.89 -8.38
C LEU A 71 27.27 -17.81 -9.37
N LYS A 72 27.89 -17.85 -10.55
CA LYS A 72 27.85 -16.84 -11.61
C LYS A 72 26.43 -16.50 -12.06
N LEU A 73 26.20 -15.20 -12.20
CA LEU A 73 24.98 -14.46 -12.58
C LEU A 73 24.49 -14.72 -14.04
N GLY A 74 24.78 -15.87 -14.64
CA GLY A 74 24.54 -16.14 -16.06
C GLY A 74 23.29 -16.97 -16.39
N ALA A 75 22.66 -17.63 -15.42
CA ALA A 75 21.53 -18.55 -15.64
C ALA A 75 20.16 -17.99 -15.20
N PHE A 76 20.11 -16.80 -14.60
CA PHE A 76 18.89 -16.23 -14.01
C PHE A 76 17.98 -15.49 -15.00
N ASN A 77 18.42 -15.20 -16.22
CA ASN A 77 17.61 -14.47 -17.19
C ASN A 77 16.64 -15.36 -18.00
N ALA A 78 16.82 -16.68 -18.01
CA ALA A 78 15.92 -17.61 -18.70
C ALA A 78 14.76 -18.11 -17.82
N THR A 79 14.78 -17.84 -16.51
CA THR A 79 13.96 -18.56 -15.53
C THR A 79 12.63 -17.86 -15.22
N ASN A 80 12.55 -16.53 -15.26
CA ASN A 80 11.27 -15.79 -15.09
C ASN A 80 10.28 -16.02 -16.27
N ASP A 81 10.75 -16.64 -17.35
CA ASP A 81 10.03 -16.80 -18.61
C ASP A 81 8.88 -17.82 -18.51
N ALA A 82 9.01 -18.88 -17.69
CA ALA A 82 7.99 -19.95 -17.64
C ALA A 82 6.63 -19.47 -17.09
N LEU A 83 6.63 -18.65 -16.03
CA LEU A 83 5.40 -18.06 -15.48
C LEU A 83 4.82 -17.00 -16.40
N VAL A 84 5.66 -16.19 -17.03
CA VAL A 84 5.23 -15.17 -18.01
C VAL A 84 4.60 -15.84 -19.23
N VAL A 85 5.22 -16.91 -19.76
CA VAL A 85 4.69 -17.67 -20.90
C VAL A 85 3.35 -18.31 -20.56
N LEU A 86 3.20 -18.92 -19.38
CA LEU A 86 1.91 -19.42 -18.91
C LEU A 86 0.89 -18.29 -18.80
N GLY A 87 1.24 -17.20 -18.11
CA GLY A 87 0.34 -16.06 -17.89
C GLY A 87 -0.12 -15.39 -19.19
N ARG A 88 0.78 -15.26 -20.17
CA ARG A 88 0.46 -14.77 -21.52
C ARG A 88 -0.45 -15.73 -22.26
N PHE A 89 -0.20 -17.04 -22.15
CA PHE A 89 -1.11 -18.02 -22.74
C PHE A 89 -2.53 -17.92 -22.14
N LEU A 90 -2.63 -17.77 -20.81
CA LEU A 90 -3.93 -17.61 -20.14
C LEU A 90 -4.65 -16.32 -20.56
N PHE A 91 -3.93 -15.21 -20.68
CA PHE A 91 -4.52 -13.89 -20.93
C PHE A 91 -4.70 -13.56 -22.43
N GLU A 92 -3.70 -13.85 -23.28
CA GLU A 92 -3.72 -13.50 -24.70
C GLU A 92 -4.40 -14.58 -25.56
N THR A 93 -4.24 -15.86 -25.21
CA THR A 93 -4.76 -16.98 -26.03
C THR A 93 -6.10 -17.49 -25.54
N LEU A 94 -6.27 -17.68 -24.23
CA LEU A 94 -7.47 -18.29 -23.65
C LEU A 94 -8.59 -17.27 -23.38
N LEU A 95 -8.25 -16.09 -22.89
CA LEU A 95 -9.23 -15.09 -22.51
C LEU A 95 -9.72 -14.29 -23.74
N PRO A 96 -11.04 -14.17 -23.98
CA PRO A 96 -11.59 -13.37 -25.07
C PRO A 96 -11.21 -11.88 -24.97
N ALA A 97 -10.99 -11.23 -26.11
CA ALA A 97 -10.56 -9.82 -26.18
C ALA A 97 -11.49 -8.85 -25.44
N THR A 98 -12.80 -9.09 -25.47
CA THR A 98 -13.80 -8.28 -24.74
C THR A 98 -13.58 -8.32 -23.23
N ILE A 99 -13.23 -9.49 -22.69
CA ILE A 99 -12.95 -9.66 -21.26
C ILE A 99 -11.56 -9.14 -20.93
N GLN A 100 -10.56 -9.31 -21.81
CA GLN A 100 -9.24 -8.70 -21.63
C GLN A 100 -9.34 -7.17 -21.46
N ASP A 101 -10.11 -6.51 -22.33
CA ASP A 101 -10.28 -5.06 -22.29
C ASP A 101 -11.07 -4.60 -21.06
N ALA A 102 -12.06 -5.38 -20.63
CA ALA A 102 -12.77 -5.12 -19.38
C ALA A 102 -11.87 -5.26 -18.15
N LEU A 103 -11.05 -6.32 -18.08
CA LEU A 103 -10.10 -6.52 -16.98
C LEU A 103 -9.00 -5.46 -16.94
N ARG A 104 -8.65 -4.81 -18.06
CA ARG A 104 -7.71 -3.69 -18.06
C ARG A 104 -8.28 -2.40 -17.47
N ARG A 105 -9.61 -2.25 -17.45
CA ARG A 105 -10.31 -1.04 -17.00
C ARG A 105 -10.91 -1.16 -15.61
N ILE A 106 -10.85 -2.34 -15.01
CA ILE A 106 -11.53 -2.59 -13.74
C ILE A 106 -10.70 -2.12 -12.56
N ASP A 107 -11.30 -1.26 -11.74
CA ASP A 107 -10.69 -0.75 -10.51
C ASP A 107 -11.22 -1.45 -9.25
N THR A 108 -12.20 -2.33 -9.39
CA THR A 108 -12.78 -3.11 -8.30
C THR A 108 -12.05 -4.44 -8.10
N PRO A 109 -11.99 -4.97 -6.87
CA PRO A 109 -11.47 -6.31 -6.59
C PRO A 109 -12.15 -7.39 -7.44
N LEU A 110 -11.40 -8.43 -7.81
CA LEU A 110 -11.86 -9.50 -8.68
C LEU A 110 -11.90 -10.84 -7.95
N VAL A 111 -13.01 -11.55 -8.07
CA VAL A 111 -13.17 -12.89 -7.55
C VAL A 111 -13.27 -13.90 -8.69
N PHE A 112 -12.40 -14.90 -8.68
CA PHE A 112 -12.45 -16.02 -9.60
C PHE A 112 -13.41 -17.08 -9.09
N HIS A 113 -14.27 -17.54 -9.99
CA HIS A 113 -15.11 -18.71 -9.78
C HIS A 113 -14.84 -19.70 -10.90
N THR A 114 -14.35 -20.89 -10.59
CA THR A 114 -13.94 -21.83 -11.65
C THR A 114 -14.11 -23.30 -11.27
N ASN A 115 -14.27 -24.16 -12.27
CA ASN A 115 -14.20 -25.62 -12.14
C ASN A 115 -12.85 -26.20 -12.60
N THR A 116 -11.83 -25.36 -12.80
CA THR A 116 -10.44 -25.74 -13.08
C THR A 116 -9.50 -25.35 -11.93
N PRO A 117 -9.52 -26.11 -10.80
CA PRO A 117 -8.59 -25.98 -9.68
C PRO A 117 -7.17 -25.73 -10.13
N ASP A 118 -6.73 -26.56 -11.07
CA ASP A 118 -5.39 -26.76 -11.61
C ASP A 118 -4.82 -25.57 -12.38
N ILE A 119 -5.66 -24.62 -12.79
CA ILE A 119 -5.23 -23.43 -13.52
C ILE A 119 -5.08 -22.23 -12.56
N PRO A 120 -3.89 -21.59 -12.51
CA PRO A 120 -3.66 -20.38 -11.71
C PRO A 120 -4.12 -19.13 -12.47
N TRP A 121 -5.43 -18.93 -12.56
CA TRP A 121 -6.03 -17.80 -13.28
C TRP A 121 -5.60 -16.43 -12.73
N GLU A 122 -5.18 -16.38 -11.47
CA GLU A 122 -4.64 -15.18 -10.83
C GLU A 122 -3.33 -14.71 -11.50
N LEU A 123 -2.60 -15.63 -12.14
CA LEU A 123 -1.32 -15.39 -12.81
C LEU A 123 -1.45 -15.08 -14.31
N MET A 124 -2.65 -14.69 -14.77
CA MET A 124 -2.80 -14.07 -16.08
C MET A 124 -1.82 -12.89 -16.22
N PHE A 125 -1.08 -12.82 -17.33
CA PHE A 125 -0.09 -11.78 -17.59
C PHE A 125 -0.49 -10.96 -18.81
N ASP A 126 -0.71 -9.66 -18.62
CA ASP A 126 -0.98 -8.75 -19.73
C ASP A 126 0.33 -8.17 -20.25
N ALA A 127 0.78 -8.61 -21.42
CA ALA A 127 2.00 -8.10 -22.02
C ALA A 127 1.93 -6.61 -22.35
N LYS A 128 0.74 -6.04 -22.60
CA LYS A 128 0.59 -4.59 -22.82
C LYS A 128 0.89 -3.80 -21.55
N ALA A 129 0.49 -4.33 -20.39
CA ALA A 129 0.68 -3.69 -19.09
C ALA A 129 2.01 -4.10 -18.42
N GLY A 130 2.67 -5.17 -18.87
CA GLY A 130 3.93 -5.67 -18.31
C GLY A 130 3.80 -6.22 -16.88
N ARG A 131 2.61 -6.70 -16.50
CA ARG A 131 2.31 -7.16 -15.12
C ARG A 131 1.27 -8.27 -15.09
N TYR A 132 1.31 -9.05 -14.02
CA TYR A 132 0.29 -10.05 -13.72
C TYR A 132 -0.99 -9.37 -13.22
N LEU A 133 -2.14 -10.01 -13.45
CA LEU A 133 -3.44 -9.50 -13.01
C LEU A 133 -3.47 -9.31 -11.50
N CYS A 134 -2.94 -10.29 -10.75
CA CYS A 134 -2.84 -10.28 -9.29
C CYS A 134 -1.90 -9.23 -8.69
N GLN A 135 -1.12 -8.53 -9.53
CA GLN A 135 -0.31 -7.36 -9.15
C GLN A 135 -1.04 -6.05 -9.42
N SER A 136 -2.07 -6.06 -10.27
CA SER A 136 -2.82 -4.86 -10.67
C SER A 136 -4.08 -4.73 -9.83
N ILE A 137 -4.80 -5.85 -9.66
CA ILE A 137 -6.11 -5.92 -9.02
C ILE A 137 -6.04 -6.88 -7.83
N SER A 138 -6.80 -6.56 -6.79
CA SER A 138 -6.95 -7.41 -5.60
C SER A 138 -7.80 -8.62 -5.97
N VAL A 139 -7.20 -9.81 -5.90
CA VAL A 139 -7.82 -11.06 -6.39
C VAL A 139 -8.14 -12.02 -5.24
N GLY A 140 -9.27 -12.71 -5.34
CA GLY A 140 -9.63 -13.84 -4.49
C GLY A 140 -10.30 -14.97 -5.30
N ARG A 141 -10.48 -16.13 -4.70
CA ARG A 141 -11.09 -17.30 -5.34
C ARG A 141 -12.26 -17.83 -4.52
N LEU A 142 -13.40 -18.08 -5.15
CA LEU A 142 -14.57 -18.73 -4.55
C LEU A 142 -14.86 -20.03 -5.30
N VAL A 143 -15.20 -21.07 -4.56
CA VAL A 143 -15.51 -22.41 -5.09
C VAL A 143 -17.03 -22.59 -5.22
N GLN A 144 -17.46 -23.54 -6.06
CA GLN A 144 -18.80 -23.67 -6.64
C GLN A 144 -20.01 -23.76 -5.69
N GLY A 145 -19.81 -23.91 -4.37
CA GLY A 145 -20.92 -23.97 -3.40
C GLY A 145 -21.46 -22.63 -2.90
N ASN A 146 -20.71 -21.53 -3.02
CA ASN A 146 -20.93 -20.37 -2.12
C ASN A 146 -21.69 -19.16 -2.70
N ARG A 147 -22.23 -19.27 -3.92
CA ARG A 147 -22.88 -18.14 -4.63
C ARG A 147 -24.11 -17.58 -3.88
N GLU A 148 -24.83 -18.41 -3.13
CA GLU A 148 -26.03 -17.99 -2.39
C GLU A 148 -25.76 -17.41 -0.99
N ARG A 149 -24.61 -17.71 -0.36
CA ARG A 149 -24.31 -17.24 1.00
C ARG A 149 -23.72 -15.83 1.02
N VAL A 150 -22.86 -15.49 0.04
CA VAL A 150 -22.34 -14.11 -0.13
C VAL A 150 -23.49 -13.11 -0.32
N ALA A 151 -24.55 -13.50 -1.05
CA ALA A 151 -25.74 -12.69 -1.24
C ALA A 151 -26.63 -12.57 0.02
N ARG A 152 -26.66 -13.59 0.89
CA ARG A 152 -27.39 -13.53 2.18
C ARG A 152 -26.67 -12.67 3.22
N ASP A 153 -25.35 -12.64 3.21
CA ASP A 153 -24.55 -11.85 4.17
C ASP A 153 -24.63 -10.33 3.90
N THR A 154 -24.88 -9.90 2.64
CA THR A 154 -25.27 -8.50 2.36
C THR A 154 -26.61 -8.08 3.00
N ARG A 155 -27.49 -9.03 3.33
CA ARG A 155 -28.80 -8.76 3.97
C ARG A 155 -28.78 -8.94 5.48
N LEU A 156 -27.98 -9.85 6.02
CA LEU A 156 -27.88 -10.12 7.46
C LEU A 156 -27.00 -9.11 8.23
N GLY A 157 -26.22 -8.28 7.52
CA GLY A 157 -25.61 -7.06 8.10
C GLY A 157 -26.62 -5.93 8.41
N GLN A 158 -27.89 -6.09 8.02
CA GLN A 158 -28.99 -5.16 8.31
C GLN A 158 -30.00 -5.83 9.27
N GLY A 159 -29.80 -5.69 10.59
CA GLY A 159 -30.84 -6.11 11.54
C GLY A 159 -30.32 -6.39 12.94
N GLY A 160 -30.13 -5.34 13.74
CA GLY A 160 -29.81 -5.52 15.15
C GLY A 160 -29.28 -4.28 15.86
N THR A 161 -30.00 -3.15 15.81
CA THR A 161 -29.79 -2.08 16.78
C THR A 161 -30.29 -2.52 18.16
N ARG A 162 -29.50 -3.34 18.86
CA ARG A 162 -29.57 -3.40 20.32
C ARG A 162 -28.69 -2.28 20.86
N LYS A 163 -29.31 -1.32 21.54
CA LYS A 163 -28.63 -0.28 22.32
C LYS A 163 -27.68 -0.97 23.30
N ILE A 164 -26.40 -0.98 22.98
CA ILE A 164 -25.32 -1.26 23.93
C ILE A 164 -24.76 0.12 24.31
N GLY A 165 -24.77 0.41 25.61
CA GLY A 165 -24.29 1.66 26.18
C GLY A 165 -22.85 1.95 25.78
N ALA A 166 -22.49 3.22 25.85
CA ALA A 166 -21.16 3.73 25.57
C ALA A 166 -20.09 3.01 26.41
N SER A 167 -19.55 1.91 25.88
CA SER A 167 -18.27 1.36 26.30
C SER A 167 -17.18 1.89 25.36
N LYS A 168 -16.04 2.22 25.95
CA LYS A 168 -14.83 2.73 25.29
C LYS A 168 -14.60 2.01 23.95
N ARG A 169 -14.41 2.79 22.88
CA ARG A 169 -13.86 2.30 21.61
C ARG A 169 -12.42 1.82 21.86
N GLU A 170 -12.28 0.58 22.33
CA GLU A 170 -11.02 -0.14 22.33
C GLU A 170 -10.64 -0.41 20.87
N THR A 171 -9.49 0.09 20.45
CA THR A 171 -8.83 -0.31 19.21
C THR A 171 -8.58 -1.82 19.28
N GLN A 172 -9.40 -2.63 18.58
CA GLN A 172 -9.20 -4.08 18.53
C GLN A 172 -7.81 -4.36 17.94
N THR A 173 -6.90 -4.85 18.77
CA THR A 173 -5.59 -5.35 18.35
C THR A 173 -5.77 -6.67 17.60
N LEU A 174 -5.00 -6.88 16.53
CA LEU A 174 -5.04 -8.12 15.78
C LEU A 174 -4.60 -9.27 16.70
N SER A 175 -5.39 -10.35 16.74
CA SER A 175 -5.11 -11.53 17.56
C SER A 175 -4.89 -12.75 16.69
N MET A 176 -3.88 -13.56 17.02
CA MET A 176 -3.42 -14.68 16.21
C MET A 176 -3.24 -15.94 17.06
N LEU A 177 -3.69 -17.08 16.53
CA LEU A 177 -3.43 -18.41 17.06
C LEU A 177 -2.50 -19.18 16.11
N PHE A 178 -1.33 -19.58 16.60
CA PHE A 178 -0.36 -20.39 15.86
C PHE A 178 -0.43 -21.86 16.31
N LEU A 179 -0.57 -22.77 15.36
CA LEU A 179 -0.48 -24.21 15.55
C LEU A 179 0.82 -24.68 14.91
N VAL A 180 1.82 -25.02 15.72
CA VAL A 180 3.20 -25.19 15.26
C VAL A 180 3.68 -26.62 15.47
N ASN A 181 4.07 -27.24 14.36
CA ASN A 181 4.62 -28.60 14.31
C ASN A 181 3.81 -29.63 15.14
N PRO A 182 2.48 -29.75 14.92
CA PRO A 182 1.62 -30.59 15.77
C PRO A 182 2.05 -32.06 15.82
N THR A 183 2.52 -32.61 14.70
CA THR A 183 2.96 -34.01 14.60
C THR A 183 4.41 -34.23 15.04
N GLY A 184 5.18 -33.17 15.22
CA GLY A 184 6.63 -33.25 15.46
C GLY A 184 7.48 -33.49 14.20
N GLU A 185 6.85 -33.70 13.03
CA GLU A 185 7.53 -34.06 11.79
C GLU A 185 8.22 -32.88 11.07
N ARG A 186 7.94 -31.64 11.49
CA ARG A 186 8.48 -30.42 10.86
C ARG A 186 9.12 -29.48 11.90
N PRO A 187 10.33 -29.80 12.41
CA PRO A 187 11.03 -28.93 13.35
C PRO A 187 11.31 -27.53 12.77
N ALA A 188 11.52 -27.42 11.45
CA ALA A 188 11.70 -26.13 10.78
C ALA A 188 10.52 -25.15 10.97
N ALA A 189 9.29 -25.65 11.17
CA ALA A 189 8.13 -24.80 11.46
C ALA A 189 8.26 -24.06 12.80
N GLU A 190 9.00 -24.63 13.76
CA GLU A 190 9.26 -23.99 15.05
C GLU A 190 10.18 -22.78 14.89
N GLU A 191 11.23 -22.92 14.08
CA GLU A 191 12.14 -21.83 13.73
C GLU A 191 11.44 -20.72 12.93
N GLU A 192 10.61 -21.10 11.96
CA GLU A 192 9.78 -20.19 11.15
C GLU A 192 8.89 -19.31 12.03
N VAL A 193 8.11 -19.93 12.92
CA VAL A 193 7.17 -19.20 13.77
C VAL A 193 7.88 -18.43 14.87
N ALA A 194 9.02 -18.92 15.38
CA ALA A 194 9.86 -18.16 16.32
C ALA A 194 10.42 -16.89 15.68
N ALA A 195 10.95 -16.99 14.44
CA ALA A 195 11.43 -15.83 13.69
C ALA A 195 10.29 -14.85 13.40
N LEU A 196 9.14 -15.35 12.94
CA LEU A 196 7.96 -14.53 12.68
C LEU A 196 7.47 -13.82 13.94
N SER A 197 7.38 -14.52 15.08
CA SER A 197 6.96 -13.94 16.35
C SER A 197 7.89 -12.80 16.80
N LYS A 198 9.19 -12.89 16.50
CA LYS A 198 10.16 -11.82 16.77
C LYS A 198 10.01 -10.62 15.82
N ALA A 199 9.65 -10.86 14.56
CA ALA A 199 9.50 -9.81 13.54
C ALA A 199 8.17 -9.04 13.64
N LEU A 200 7.13 -9.65 14.19
CA LEU A 200 5.82 -9.02 14.33
C LEU A 200 5.81 -7.91 15.42
N PRO A 201 5.09 -6.79 15.22
CA PRO A 201 4.96 -5.72 16.21
C PRO A 201 4.20 -6.16 17.48
N GLU A 202 4.66 -5.78 18.67
CA GLU A 202 4.08 -6.17 19.98
C GLU A 202 2.59 -5.85 20.13
N THR A 203 2.04 -4.97 19.29
CA THR A 203 0.61 -4.65 19.23
C THR A 203 -0.26 -5.82 18.74
N ILE A 204 0.32 -6.85 18.13
CA ILE A 204 -0.38 -8.05 17.67
C ILE A 204 -0.36 -9.09 18.80
N SER A 205 -1.53 -9.47 19.30
CA SER A 205 -1.68 -10.54 20.28
C SER A 205 -1.41 -11.90 19.62
N ARG A 206 -0.64 -12.76 20.29
CA ARG A 206 -0.16 -14.03 19.72
C ARG A 206 -0.25 -15.12 20.77
N THR A 207 -1.05 -16.13 20.48
CA THR A 207 -1.06 -17.39 21.21
C THR A 207 -0.40 -18.45 20.34
N ILE A 208 0.61 -19.15 20.88
CA ILE A 208 1.36 -20.16 20.14
C ILE A 208 1.24 -21.51 20.85
N LEU A 209 0.81 -22.53 20.11
CA LEU A 209 0.70 -23.91 20.57
C LEU A 209 1.75 -24.77 19.84
N TYR A 210 2.77 -25.23 20.56
CA TYR A 210 3.84 -26.06 20.00
C TYR A 210 3.59 -27.54 20.23
N ARG A 211 3.85 -28.37 19.20
CA ARG A 211 3.87 -29.85 19.29
C ARG A 211 2.62 -30.38 20.00
N GLN A 212 2.79 -31.03 21.15
CA GLN A 212 1.71 -31.66 21.92
C GLN A 212 0.62 -30.67 22.39
N GLN A 213 0.93 -29.38 22.48
CA GLN A 213 -0.04 -28.34 22.81
C GLN A 213 -0.99 -28.05 21.64
N ALA A 214 -0.58 -28.31 20.39
CA ALA A 214 -1.41 -28.13 19.21
C ALA A 214 -2.41 -29.30 19.05
N ASN A 215 -3.31 -29.44 20.03
CA ASN A 215 -4.39 -30.41 20.06
C ASN A 215 -5.76 -29.71 20.11
N GLN A 216 -6.83 -30.42 19.78
CA GLN A 216 -8.17 -29.85 19.65
C GLN A 216 -8.72 -29.26 20.95
N LEU A 217 -8.40 -29.85 22.11
CA LEU A 217 -8.87 -29.37 23.41
C LEU A 217 -8.25 -28.00 23.75
N GLU A 218 -6.92 -27.89 23.62
CA GLU A 218 -6.20 -26.65 23.88
C GLU A 218 -6.63 -25.56 22.89
N MET A 219 -6.80 -25.90 21.61
CA MET A 219 -7.36 -24.97 20.62
C MET A 219 -8.71 -24.40 21.05
N ARG A 220 -9.63 -25.27 21.50
CA ARG A 220 -10.96 -24.85 21.97
C ARG A 220 -10.87 -23.94 23.20
N LEU A 221 -9.98 -24.25 24.14
CA LEU A 221 -9.75 -23.42 25.34
C LEU A 221 -9.22 -22.04 24.97
N ARG A 222 -8.23 -21.96 24.06
CA ARG A 222 -7.64 -20.68 23.62
C ARG A 222 -8.62 -19.84 22.83
N ILE A 223 -9.33 -20.44 21.87
CA ILE A 223 -10.37 -19.77 21.07
C ILE A 223 -11.50 -19.22 21.95
N GLY A 224 -11.88 -19.98 22.99
CA GLY A 224 -12.89 -19.53 23.96
C GLY A 224 -12.41 -18.40 24.87
N ALA A 225 -11.10 -18.31 25.14
CA ALA A 225 -10.52 -17.27 25.99
C ALA A 225 -10.26 -15.96 25.21
N GLU A 226 -9.67 -16.07 24.02
CA GLU A 226 -9.37 -14.95 23.14
C GLU A 226 -9.75 -15.37 21.72
N ALA A 227 -10.67 -14.65 21.08
CA ALA A 227 -11.13 -14.96 19.73
C ALA A 227 -10.06 -14.55 18.70
N PRO A 228 -9.29 -15.49 18.10
CA PRO A 228 -8.29 -15.13 17.09
C PRO A 228 -8.96 -14.60 15.83
N HIS A 229 -8.33 -13.57 15.26
CA HIS A 229 -8.65 -13.09 13.91
C HIS A 229 -7.94 -13.94 12.84
N ILE A 230 -6.78 -14.52 13.19
CA ILE A 230 -5.97 -15.35 12.29
C ILE A 230 -5.64 -16.67 12.99
N ILE A 231 -5.83 -17.78 12.28
CA ILE A 231 -5.32 -19.10 12.67
C ILE A 231 -4.23 -19.47 11.67
N HIS A 232 -2.99 -19.55 12.13
CA HIS A 232 -1.84 -19.97 11.33
C HIS A 232 -1.50 -21.42 11.66
N TYR A 233 -1.69 -22.32 10.69
CA TYR A 233 -1.30 -23.72 10.80
C TYR A 233 0.04 -23.96 10.12
N ALA A 234 1.08 -24.22 10.91
CA ALA A 234 2.43 -24.55 10.45
C ALA A 234 2.71 -26.05 10.70
N GLY A 235 2.29 -26.90 9.76
CA GLY A 235 2.25 -28.35 9.95
C GLY A 235 2.42 -29.16 8.66
N PRO A 236 2.14 -30.48 8.71
CA PRO A 236 2.16 -31.35 7.52
C PRO A 236 1.05 -30.98 6.52
N PHE A 237 1.23 -31.42 5.27
CA PHE A 237 0.24 -31.23 4.21
C PHE A 237 -1.11 -31.89 4.58
N PRO A 238 -2.26 -31.29 4.24
CA PRO A 238 -3.57 -31.87 4.55
C PRO A 238 -3.72 -33.27 3.98
N SER A 239 -4.29 -34.19 4.76
CA SER A 239 -4.46 -35.59 4.37
C SER A 239 -5.93 -35.92 4.16
N VAL A 240 -6.23 -36.80 3.20
CA VAL A 240 -7.59 -37.28 2.95
C VAL A 240 -7.86 -38.53 3.79
N THR A 241 -8.98 -38.56 4.49
CA THR A 241 -9.46 -39.75 5.21
C THR A 241 -10.04 -40.78 4.22
N GLY A 242 -10.30 -42.01 4.68
CA GLY A 242 -10.98 -43.03 3.85
C GLY A 242 -12.38 -42.62 3.39
N THR A 243 -12.98 -41.59 4.00
CA THR A 243 -14.29 -41.01 3.63
C THR A 243 -14.18 -39.91 2.57
N GLY A 244 -12.97 -39.58 2.09
CA GLY A 244 -12.75 -38.52 1.10
C GLY A 244 -12.65 -37.11 1.69
N GLU A 245 -12.62 -36.98 3.02
CA GLU A 245 -12.57 -35.70 3.72
C GLU A 245 -11.12 -35.27 3.97
N ALA A 246 -10.78 -34.04 3.59
CA ALA A 246 -9.47 -33.46 3.86
C ALA A 246 -9.37 -32.96 5.31
N THR A 247 -8.31 -33.36 6.01
CA THR A 247 -8.12 -33.13 7.46
C THR A 247 -6.71 -32.65 7.76
N LEU A 248 -6.56 -31.82 8.80
CA LEU A 248 -5.25 -31.41 9.32
C LEU A 248 -4.82 -32.31 10.46
N ALA A 249 -3.55 -32.71 10.47
CA ALA A 249 -3.00 -33.47 11.58
C ALA A 249 -2.77 -32.55 12.79
N LEU A 250 -3.20 -33.01 13.96
CA LEU A 250 -2.97 -32.39 15.26
C LEU A 250 -2.14 -33.33 16.14
N ALA A 251 -1.72 -32.84 17.30
CA ALA A 251 -1.00 -33.66 18.27
C ALA A 251 -1.80 -34.88 18.75
N GLY A 252 -1.08 -35.93 19.19
CA GLY A 252 -1.69 -37.13 19.75
C GLY A 252 -2.48 -37.97 18.74
N ASN A 253 -2.11 -37.94 17.44
CA ASN A 253 -2.83 -38.59 16.33
C ASN A 253 -4.28 -38.10 16.14
N SER A 254 -4.65 -36.98 16.76
CA SER A 254 -5.93 -36.33 16.50
C SER A 254 -5.91 -35.64 15.13
N ARG A 255 -7.09 -35.45 14.55
CA ARG A 255 -7.26 -34.77 13.27
C ARG A 255 -8.29 -33.67 13.43
N LEU A 256 -8.04 -32.54 12.79
CA LEU A 256 -9.02 -31.49 12.62
C LEU A 256 -9.82 -31.81 11.36
N ASP A 257 -10.95 -32.49 11.56
CA ASP A 257 -11.94 -32.76 10.52
C ASP A 257 -12.94 -31.62 10.40
N GLY A 258 -13.82 -31.70 9.42
CA GLY A 258 -14.74 -30.64 9.08
C GLY A 258 -15.72 -30.31 10.21
N MET A 259 -16.24 -31.32 10.89
CA MET A 259 -17.11 -31.14 12.05
C MET A 259 -16.37 -30.45 13.20
N ALA A 260 -15.13 -30.84 13.48
CA ALA A 260 -14.30 -30.18 14.49
C ALA A 260 -14.01 -28.72 14.13
N VAL A 261 -13.68 -28.42 12.86
CA VAL A 261 -13.47 -27.04 12.40
C VAL A 261 -14.75 -26.23 12.59
N GLU A 262 -15.88 -26.73 12.11
CA GLU A 262 -17.16 -26.03 12.18
C GLU A 262 -17.52 -25.68 13.63
N GLN A 263 -17.42 -26.63 14.56
CA GLN A 263 -17.68 -26.38 15.98
C GLN A 263 -16.76 -25.32 16.59
N LEU A 264 -15.47 -25.32 16.21
CA LEU A 264 -14.52 -24.33 16.69
C LEU A 264 -14.84 -22.93 16.13
N LEU A 265 -15.09 -22.83 14.83
CA LEU A 265 -15.27 -21.55 14.15
C LEU A 265 -16.64 -20.92 14.41
N GLN A 266 -17.70 -21.72 14.60
CA GLN A 266 -19.03 -21.23 14.95
C GLN A 266 -19.04 -20.45 16.28
N SER A 267 -18.10 -20.74 17.19
CA SER A 267 -18.00 -20.04 18.48
C SER A 267 -17.42 -18.63 18.37
N LEU A 268 -16.82 -18.26 17.22
CA LEU A 268 -16.14 -16.99 17.04
C LEU A 268 -17.12 -15.86 16.65
N PRO A 269 -16.95 -14.65 17.19
CA PRO A 269 -17.80 -13.50 16.85
C PRO A 269 -17.57 -12.98 15.42
N LYS A 270 -16.39 -13.26 14.85
CA LYS A 270 -16.00 -12.91 13.47
C LYS A 270 -15.35 -14.13 12.82
N ARG A 271 -15.57 -14.29 11.52
CA ARG A 271 -14.94 -15.37 10.74
C ARG A 271 -13.44 -15.11 10.59
N PRO A 272 -12.55 -16.02 11.03
CA PRO A 272 -11.11 -15.79 11.00
C PRO A 272 -10.51 -16.05 9.61
N LEU A 273 -9.30 -15.51 9.38
CA LEU A 273 -8.43 -15.94 8.30
C LEU A 273 -7.68 -17.21 8.73
N ILE A 274 -7.66 -18.23 7.88
CA ILE A 274 -6.82 -19.42 8.08
C ILE A 274 -5.64 -19.36 7.10
N LEU A 275 -4.41 -19.40 7.61
CA LEU A 275 -3.21 -19.51 6.78
C LEU A 275 -2.58 -20.89 6.97
N LEU A 276 -2.39 -21.61 5.86
CA LEU A 276 -1.74 -22.92 5.85
C LEU A 276 -0.29 -22.77 5.39
N SER A 277 0.64 -22.91 6.33
CA SER A 277 2.06 -23.09 6.04
C SER A 277 2.35 -24.59 6.11
N PHE A 278 2.55 -25.22 4.95
CA PHE A 278 3.06 -26.59 4.86
C PHE A 278 4.33 -26.61 4.02
N TYR A 279 5.27 -27.46 4.38
CA TYR A 279 6.50 -27.64 3.62
C TYR A 279 6.41 -28.97 2.87
N ASN A 280 6.50 -28.88 1.54
CA ASN A 280 6.51 -30.07 0.70
C ASN A 280 7.93 -30.63 0.65
N GLU A 281 8.32 -31.42 1.67
CA GLU A 281 9.37 -32.40 1.45
C GLU A 281 8.81 -33.46 0.50
N MET A 282 8.99 -33.25 -0.79
CA MET A 282 8.98 -34.36 -1.74
C MET A 282 9.99 -35.37 -1.24
N ARG A 283 9.51 -36.40 -0.53
CA ARG A 283 10.28 -37.57 -0.14
C ARG A 283 10.81 -38.21 -1.42
N VAL A 284 12.01 -37.83 -1.82
CA VAL A 284 12.81 -38.62 -2.76
C VAL A 284 13.14 -39.92 -2.02
N ARG A 285 12.24 -40.90 -2.08
CA ARG A 285 12.59 -42.27 -1.72
C ARG A 285 13.65 -42.72 -2.73
N ARG A 286 14.90 -42.79 -2.27
CA ARG A 286 15.96 -43.58 -2.91
C ARG A 286 15.49 -45.02 -2.93
N ASN A 287 14.80 -45.43 -3.99
CA ASN A 287 14.80 -46.80 -4.49
C ASN A 287 14.12 -46.83 -5.88
N GLY A 288 14.96 -46.70 -6.91
CA GLY A 288 14.99 -47.62 -8.06
C GLY A 288 13.82 -47.70 -9.04
N ASN A 289 12.60 -47.26 -8.73
CA ASN A 289 11.47 -47.32 -9.65
C ASN A 289 10.74 -45.98 -9.67
N ALA A 290 10.63 -45.40 -10.87
CA ALA A 290 9.98 -44.13 -11.11
C ALA A 290 8.52 -44.17 -10.61
N THR A 291 8.27 -43.56 -9.46
CA THR A 291 6.96 -43.04 -9.09
C THR A 291 7.09 -41.52 -9.12
N ILE A 292 6.90 -40.95 -10.31
CA ILE A 292 6.61 -39.53 -10.43
C ILE A 292 5.33 -39.31 -9.64
N ALA A 293 5.40 -38.43 -8.62
CA ALA A 293 4.32 -37.67 -8.01
C ALA A 293 2.92 -38.33 -7.96
N PHE A 294 2.37 -38.53 -6.75
CA PHE A 294 0.93 -38.27 -6.60
C PHE A 294 0.66 -36.90 -7.26
N GLY A 295 -0.23 -36.87 -8.24
CA GLY A 295 -0.25 -35.84 -9.27
C GLY A 295 -0.42 -34.47 -8.64
N GLN A 296 0.42 -33.50 -9.00
CA GLN A 296 0.27 -32.12 -8.52
C GLN A 296 -1.14 -31.56 -8.76
N GLN A 297 -1.81 -32.05 -9.81
CA GLN A 297 -3.22 -31.79 -10.09
C GLN A 297 -4.16 -32.30 -8.97
N GLU A 298 -3.91 -33.50 -8.44
CA GLU A 298 -4.66 -34.06 -7.31
C GLU A 298 -4.43 -33.24 -6.02
N ASN A 299 -3.21 -32.72 -5.82
CA ASN A 299 -2.90 -31.83 -4.71
C ASN A 299 -3.62 -30.48 -4.84
N ASP A 300 -3.63 -29.87 -6.02
CA ASP A 300 -4.34 -28.61 -6.28
C ASP A 300 -5.85 -28.77 -6.07
N GLU A 301 -6.43 -29.88 -6.55
CA GLU A 301 -7.84 -30.23 -6.30
C GLU A 301 -8.12 -30.45 -4.81
N LEU A 302 -7.23 -31.14 -4.10
CA LEU A 302 -7.35 -31.36 -2.65
C LEU A 302 -7.30 -30.04 -1.89
N LEU A 303 -6.35 -29.16 -2.21
CA LEU A 303 -6.22 -27.85 -1.57
C LEU A 303 -7.43 -26.96 -1.83
N GLU A 304 -7.95 -26.93 -3.06
CA GLU A 304 -9.17 -26.16 -3.38
C GLU A 304 -10.39 -26.70 -2.61
N ARG A 305 -10.60 -28.02 -2.60
CA ARG A 305 -11.68 -28.65 -1.82
C ARG A 305 -11.52 -28.39 -0.33
N PHE A 306 -10.30 -28.45 0.20
CA PHE A 306 -10.02 -28.19 1.60
C PHE A 306 -10.29 -26.73 1.97
N ALA A 307 -9.85 -25.78 1.13
CA ALA A 307 -10.14 -24.37 1.33
C ALA A 307 -11.66 -24.08 1.26
N ASP A 308 -12.38 -24.69 0.32
CA ASP A 308 -13.85 -24.57 0.23
C ASP A 308 -14.55 -25.11 1.48
N ASN A 309 -14.12 -26.28 1.96
CA ASN A 309 -14.64 -26.85 3.21
C ASN A 309 -14.43 -25.89 4.38
N LEU A 310 -13.22 -25.37 4.58
CA LEU A 310 -12.93 -24.41 5.65
C LEU A 310 -13.80 -23.14 5.56
N LEU A 311 -13.97 -22.58 4.35
CA LEU A 311 -14.85 -21.44 4.11
C LEU A 311 -16.32 -21.78 4.43
N SER A 312 -16.78 -22.96 4.05
CA SER A 312 -18.15 -23.43 4.32
C SER A 312 -18.44 -23.63 5.82
N MET A 313 -17.39 -23.96 6.59
CA MET A 313 -17.41 -24.22 8.03
C MET A 313 -17.23 -22.96 8.88
N GLY A 314 -17.11 -21.78 8.26
CA GLY A 314 -17.10 -20.49 8.95
C GLY A 314 -15.75 -19.76 8.92
N ALA A 315 -14.76 -20.22 8.16
CA ALA A 315 -13.60 -19.38 7.86
C ALA A 315 -14.03 -18.19 6.98
N GLY A 316 -13.40 -17.04 7.19
CA GLY A 316 -13.66 -15.84 6.39
C GLY A 316 -12.87 -15.87 5.09
N ALA A 317 -11.62 -16.29 5.20
CA ALA A 317 -10.71 -16.50 4.09
C ALA A 317 -9.69 -17.59 4.42
N VAL A 318 -9.09 -18.18 3.39
CA VAL A 318 -8.02 -19.17 3.51
C VAL A 318 -6.87 -18.79 2.58
N ILE A 319 -5.65 -18.75 3.10
CA ILE A 319 -4.43 -18.53 2.30
C ILE A 319 -3.58 -19.79 2.30
N VAL A 320 -3.19 -20.20 1.09
CA VAL A 320 -2.46 -21.45 0.86
C VAL A 320 -1.37 -21.24 -0.19
N PRO A 321 -0.13 -21.71 0.02
CA PRO A 321 0.87 -21.78 -1.04
C PRO A 321 0.54 -22.95 -1.98
N ARG A 322 0.31 -22.65 -3.25
CA ARG A 322 0.04 -23.62 -4.32
C ARG A 322 1.26 -24.47 -4.66
N TRP A 323 2.41 -23.80 -4.79
CA TRP A 323 3.70 -24.44 -4.98
C TRP A 323 4.50 -24.37 -3.68
N GLY A 324 5.46 -25.29 -3.53
CA GLY A 324 6.39 -25.23 -2.41
C GLY A 324 7.04 -23.85 -2.30
N VAL A 325 7.27 -23.41 -1.07
CA VAL A 325 7.99 -22.17 -0.73
C VAL A 325 9.07 -22.50 0.29
N SER A 326 10.21 -21.82 0.24
CA SER A 326 11.24 -21.98 1.28
C SER A 326 10.78 -21.40 2.61
N LEU A 327 11.49 -21.75 3.69
CA LEU A 327 11.23 -21.21 5.03
C LEU A 327 11.32 -19.69 5.05
N GLN A 328 12.39 -19.16 4.44
CA GLN A 328 12.64 -17.73 4.35
C GLN A 328 11.53 -17.02 3.56
N GLN A 329 11.10 -17.57 2.42
CA GLN A 329 10.03 -17.01 1.61
C GLN A 329 8.69 -16.98 2.36
N MET A 330 8.39 -18.05 3.11
CA MET A 330 7.19 -18.11 3.96
C MET A 330 7.24 -17.07 5.09
N HIS A 331 8.40 -16.90 5.73
CA HIS A 331 8.65 -15.90 6.76
C HIS A 331 8.50 -14.46 6.22
N ASP A 332 9.14 -14.15 5.09
CA ASP A 332 9.12 -12.82 4.49
C ASP A 332 7.69 -12.45 4.05
N PHE A 333 6.98 -13.39 3.42
CA PHE A 333 5.58 -13.20 3.04
C PHE A 333 4.70 -12.95 4.27
N THR A 334 4.75 -13.81 5.29
CA THR A 334 3.87 -13.70 6.47
C THR A 334 4.15 -12.46 7.30
N THR A 335 5.41 -12.06 7.43
CA THR A 335 5.79 -10.86 8.19
C THR A 335 5.14 -9.62 7.58
N VAL A 336 5.33 -9.40 6.28
CA VAL A 336 4.74 -8.23 5.59
C VAL A 336 3.22 -8.35 5.55
N PHE A 337 2.69 -9.53 5.27
CA PHE A 337 1.25 -9.76 5.19
C PHE A 337 0.53 -9.46 6.50
N TYR A 338 1.03 -9.96 7.64
CA TYR A 338 0.39 -9.72 8.92
C TYR A 338 0.53 -8.27 9.40
N GLN A 339 1.60 -7.57 9.02
CA GLN A 339 1.72 -6.13 9.27
C GLN A 339 0.66 -5.33 8.48
N GLU A 340 0.50 -5.60 7.18
CA GLU A 340 -0.54 -4.95 6.36
C GLU A 340 -1.95 -5.25 6.92
N VAL A 341 -2.22 -6.51 7.30
CA VAL A 341 -3.52 -6.87 7.88
C VAL A 341 -3.73 -6.22 9.25
N ALA A 342 -2.70 -6.08 10.07
CA ALA A 342 -2.78 -5.38 11.35
C ALA A 342 -3.05 -3.87 11.19
N ASP A 343 -2.60 -3.27 10.09
CA ASP A 343 -2.93 -1.88 9.70
C ASP A 343 -4.39 -1.72 9.21
N GLY A 344 -5.13 -2.83 9.09
CA GLY A 344 -6.52 -2.89 8.64
C GLY A 344 -6.68 -2.82 7.13
N ILE A 345 -5.64 -3.20 6.37
CA ILE A 345 -5.68 -3.40 4.92
C ILE A 345 -6.56 -4.62 4.60
N ALA A 346 -7.32 -4.55 3.51
CA ALA A 346 -8.11 -5.70 3.04
C ALA A 346 -7.20 -6.84 2.55
N LEU A 347 -7.63 -8.08 2.72
CA LEU A 347 -6.78 -9.25 2.44
C LEU A 347 -6.23 -9.26 1.00
N GLY A 348 -7.07 -8.95 0.01
CA GLY A 348 -6.67 -8.90 -1.39
C GLY A 348 -5.70 -7.75 -1.69
N ASP A 349 -5.88 -6.59 -1.05
CA ASP A 349 -4.96 -5.46 -1.20
C ASP A 349 -3.58 -5.75 -0.58
N ALA A 350 -3.55 -6.40 0.59
CA ALA A 350 -2.32 -6.84 1.22
C ALA A 350 -1.55 -7.81 0.31
N MET A 351 -2.24 -8.80 -0.26
CA MET A 351 -1.68 -9.74 -1.25
C MET A 351 -1.12 -9.01 -2.47
N ARG A 352 -1.88 -8.08 -3.05
CA ARG A 352 -1.47 -7.29 -4.22
C ARG A 352 -0.22 -6.47 -3.93
N ARG A 353 -0.16 -5.78 -2.80
CA ARG A 353 0.99 -4.95 -2.39
C ARG A 353 2.25 -5.78 -2.25
N ILE A 354 2.19 -6.93 -1.57
CA ILE A 354 3.33 -7.85 -1.42
C ILE A 354 3.86 -8.33 -2.77
N ARG A 355 2.96 -8.73 -3.68
CA ARG A 355 3.32 -9.18 -5.03
C ARG A 355 3.93 -8.06 -5.89
N SER A 356 3.63 -6.79 -5.58
CA SER A 356 4.20 -5.63 -6.28
C SER A 356 5.59 -5.25 -5.74
N THR A 357 5.83 -5.36 -4.43
CA THR A 357 7.13 -5.06 -3.80
C THR A 357 8.15 -6.17 -4.07
N MET A 358 7.75 -7.44 -3.98
CA MET A 358 8.62 -8.59 -4.23
C MET A 358 8.99 -8.79 -5.72
N LYS A 359 8.35 -8.06 -6.65
CA LYS A 359 8.77 -8.00 -8.06
C LYS A 359 10.19 -7.41 -8.20
N ARG A 360 10.57 -6.48 -7.32
CA ARG A 360 11.89 -5.82 -7.35
C ARG A 360 13.02 -6.73 -6.90
N SER A 361 12.73 -7.75 -6.09
CA SER A 361 13.70 -8.74 -5.59
C SER A 361 13.80 -10.01 -6.45
N ASN A 362 13.08 -10.08 -7.58
CA ASN A 362 12.98 -11.27 -8.43
C ASN A 362 12.45 -12.52 -7.70
N ASP A 363 11.72 -12.34 -6.58
CA ASP A 363 11.20 -13.44 -5.78
C ASP A 363 9.82 -13.88 -6.28
N SER A 364 9.80 -15.02 -6.97
CA SER A 364 8.58 -15.61 -7.55
C SER A 364 7.67 -16.27 -6.49
N ALA A 365 8.12 -16.42 -5.24
CA ALA A 365 7.34 -17.11 -4.21
C ALA A 365 6.04 -16.39 -3.83
N SER A 366 5.98 -15.06 -3.95
CA SER A 366 4.74 -14.30 -3.74
C SER A 366 3.61 -14.71 -4.70
N MET A 367 3.95 -15.32 -5.85
CA MET A 367 2.99 -15.85 -6.83
C MET A 367 2.43 -17.22 -6.44
N SER A 368 3.08 -17.94 -5.51
CA SER A 368 2.58 -19.22 -5.01
C SER A 368 1.34 -19.08 -4.11
N PHE A 369 1.21 -17.97 -3.39
CA PHE A 369 0.14 -17.80 -2.40
C PHE A 369 -1.19 -17.51 -3.09
N VAL A 370 -2.21 -18.32 -2.79
CA VAL A 370 -3.58 -18.17 -3.28
C VAL A 370 -4.49 -17.76 -2.12
N LEU A 371 -5.34 -16.76 -2.36
CA LEU A 371 -6.36 -16.30 -1.42
C LEU A 371 -7.72 -16.88 -1.84
N TYR A 372 -8.27 -17.78 -1.02
CA TYR A 372 -9.63 -18.27 -1.14
C TYR A 372 -10.55 -17.45 -0.21
N GLY A 373 -11.68 -16.97 -0.72
CA GLY A 373 -12.59 -16.09 -0.01
C GLY A 373 -12.72 -14.70 -0.62
N ASP A 374 -13.35 -13.78 0.11
CA ASP A 374 -13.60 -12.42 -0.33
C ASP A 374 -12.32 -11.55 -0.17
N PRO A 375 -11.74 -11.03 -1.26
CA PRO A 375 -10.55 -10.18 -1.21
C PRO A 375 -10.79 -8.84 -0.51
N THR A 376 -12.04 -8.41 -0.35
CA THR A 376 -12.41 -7.14 0.30
C THR A 376 -12.47 -7.24 1.83
N GLN A 377 -12.40 -8.46 2.38
CA GLN A 377 -12.49 -8.71 3.81
C GLN A 377 -11.38 -7.97 4.57
N ARG A 378 -11.75 -7.35 5.70
CA ARG A 378 -10.82 -6.76 6.67
C ARG A 378 -10.98 -7.45 8.01
N LEU A 379 -9.86 -7.81 8.64
CA LEU A 379 -9.89 -8.50 9.93
C LEU A 379 -10.03 -7.52 11.10
N VAL A 380 -9.36 -6.37 10.99
CA VAL A 380 -9.42 -5.28 11.96
C VAL A 380 -9.88 -3.98 11.29
N ALA A 381 -10.37 -3.04 12.09
CA ALA A 381 -10.76 -1.73 11.58
C ALA A 381 -9.52 -0.99 11.06
N ALA A 382 -9.68 -0.26 9.95
CA ALA A 382 -8.62 0.58 9.40
C ALA A 382 -8.12 1.56 10.47
N SER A 383 -6.82 1.54 10.76
CA SER A 383 -6.19 2.52 11.64
C SER A 383 -6.42 3.94 11.08
N LEU A 384 -6.48 4.97 11.92
CA LEU A 384 -6.61 6.37 11.46
C LEU A 384 -5.46 6.75 10.49
N ALA A 385 -4.29 6.12 10.62
CA ALA A 385 -3.15 6.24 9.70
C ALA A 385 -3.47 5.75 8.26
N MET A 386 -4.48 4.91 8.08
CA MET A 386 -4.93 4.39 6.78
C MET A 386 -5.77 5.41 6.00
N LYS A 387 -6.52 6.30 6.66
CA LYS A 387 -7.24 7.37 5.95
C LYS A 387 -6.29 8.31 5.22
N GLU A 388 -5.07 8.48 5.73
CA GLU A 388 -4.01 9.25 5.08
C GLU A 388 -3.33 8.44 3.97
N ARG A 389 -3.00 7.16 4.20
CA ARG A 389 -2.33 6.29 3.19
C ARG A 389 -3.19 5.91 1.96
N VAL A 390 -4.52 5.77 2.10
CA VAL A 390 -5.42 5.46 0.95
C VAL A 390 -5.59 6.66 0.02
N VAL A 391 -5.57 7.87 0.58
CA VAL A 391 -5.62 9.13 -0.19
C VAL A 391 -4.34 9.30 -1.00
N GLU A 392 -3.19 8.85 -0.49
CA GLU A 392 -1.92 8.84 -1.22
C GLU A 392 -1.87 7.77 -2.34
N GLN A 393 -2.47 6.58 -2.15
CA GLN A 393 -2.39 5.48 -3.13
C GLN A 393 -3.43 5.52 -4.26
N ARG A 394 -4.57 6.20 -4.11
CA ARG A 394 -5.49 6.44 -5.25
C ARG A 394 -4.95 7.47 -6.25
N ASN A 395 -3.91 8.21 -5.89
CA ASN A 395 -3.26 9.21 -6.74
C ASN A 395 -1.98 8.70 -7.45
N SER A 396 -1.62 7.42 -7.32
CA SER A 396 -0.41 6.87 -7.96
C SER A 396 -0.75 6.03 -9.19
N ASP A 397 -1.02 6.72 -10.31
CA ASP A 397 -0.92 6.15 -11.66
C ASP A 397 0.58 6.06 -12.06
N PRO A 398 1.04 5.02 -12.78
CA PRO A 398 2.46 4.80 -13.03
C PRO A 398 2.92 5.55 -14.29
N HIS A 399 2.84 6.87 -14.27
CA HIS A 399 3.64 7.74 -15.15
C HIS A 399 3.93 9.05 -14.43
N ARG A 400 4.98 9.06 -13.59
CA ARG A 400 5.74 10.26 -13.22
C ARG A 400 7.05 9.89 -12.53
N ASP A 401 8.10 9.80 -13.35
CA ASP A 401 9.46 10.12 -12.90
C ASP A 401 9.51 11.64 -12.68
N SER A 402 9.37 12.05 -11.42
CA SER A 402 9.90 13.29 -10.84
C SER A 402 9.29 13.44 -9.45
N LEU A 403 10.13 13.70 -8.45
CA LEU A 403 9.77 14.10 -7.08
C LEU A 403 8.48 14.96 -7.03
N ASP A 404 7.35 14.33 -6.71
CA ASP A 404 6.07 15.04 -6.52
C ASP A 404 6.02 15.57 -5.07
N ASP A 405 6.18 16.91 -4.97
CA ASP A 405 6.24 17.74 -3.76
C ASP A 405 5.05 17.56 -2.79
N ASN A 406 3.96 16.90 -3.19
CA ASN A 406 2.77 16.70 -2.37
C ASN A 406 2.81 15.45 -1.48
N THR A 407 3.78 14.55 -1.66
CA THR A 407 3.81 13.24 -0.97
C THR A 407 4.58 13.28 0.34
N ILE A 408 5.57 14.18 0.46
CA ILE A 408 6.32 14.38 1.71
C ILE A 408 5.50 15.23 2.68
N MET A 409 4.64 16.11 2.15
CA MET A 409 3.79 17.00 2.92
C MET A 409 2.66 17.60 2.05
N PRO A 410 1.41 17.14 2.15
CA PRO A 410 0.31 17.75 1.40
C PRO A 410 0.09 19.20 1.87
N PRO A 411 -0.27 20.14 0.98
CA PRO A 411 -0.55 21.52 1.37
C PRO A 411 -1.77 21.54 2.31
N LEU A 412 -1.63 22.18 3.47
CA LEU A 412 -2.72 22.30 4.45
C LEU A 412 -3.90 23.15 3.93
N PHE A 413 -3.71 23.93 2.87
CA PHE A 413 -4.71 24.84 2.33
C PHE A 413 -4.89 24.60 0.82
N PRO A 414 -6.08 24.19 0.35
CA PRO A 414 -6.36 24.13 -1.07
C PRO A 414 -6.58 25.55 -1.61
N SER A 415 -5.86 25.89 -2.69
CA SER A 415 -6.03 27.06 -3.58
C SER A 415 -5.53 28.47 -3.14
N SER A 416 -4.61 29.01 -3.95
CA SER A 416 -4.24 30.43 -4.16
C SER A 416 -3.55 31.27 -3.07
N GLY A 417 -3.04 30.69 -1.97
CA GLY A 417 -2.35 31.47 -0.93
C GLY A 417 -1.28 30.74 -0.10
N SER A 418 -0.80 29.57 -0.54
CA SER A 418 0.26 28.85 0.17
C SER A 418 1.65 29.41 -0.19
N PRO A 419 2.56 29.60 0.78
CA PRO A 419 3.92 30.04 0.50
C PRO A 419 4.65 29.03 -0.40
N ASP A 420 5.47 29.54 -1.32
CA ASP A 420 6.33 28.75 -2.21
C ASP A 420 7.29 27.87 -1.39
N ARG A 421 7.40 26.60 -1.79
CA ARG A 421 8.14 25.52 -1.12
C ARG A 421 9.46 25.17 -1.80
N ARG A 422 9.87 25.85 -2.87
CA ARG A 422 11.13 25.56 -3.58
C ARG A 422 12.34 25.55 -2.66
N PHE A 423 12.46 26.55 -1.79
CA PHE A 423 13.55 26.63 -0.83
C PHE A 423 13.48 25.49 0.21
N LEU A 424 12.29 25.24 0.75
CA LEU A 424 12.05 24.12 1.68
C LEU A 424 12.46 22.77 1.07
N ARG A 425 12.19 22.56 -0.22
CA ARG A 425 12.58 21.35 -0.94
C ARG A 425 14.11 21.17 -0.96
N THR A 426 14.86 22.21 -1.26
CA THR A 426 16.34 22.11 -1.25
C THR A 426 16.89 21.85 0.16
N VAL A 427 16.28 22.43 1.20
CA VAL A 427 16.64 22.12 2.59
C VAL A 427 16.31 20.67 2.94
N LEU A 428 15.19 20.14 2.47
CA LEU A 428 14.79 18.74 2.66
C LEU A 428 15.75 17.77 1.96
N GLU A 429 16.18 18.08 0.74
CA GLU A 429 17.18 17.30 0.01
C GLU A 429 18.50 17.23 0.81
N LEU A 430 18.97 18.36 1.34
CA LEU A 430 20.17 18.41 2.21
C LEU A 430 20.00 17.60 3.51
N ALA A 431 18.80 17.57 4.07
CA ALA A 431 18.47 16.82 5.28
C ALA A 431 18.35 15.31 5.02
N LEU A 432 17.80 14.91 3.87
CA LEU A 432 17.73 13.51 3.43
C LEU A 432 19.12 12.97 3.13
N ASP A 433 19.97 13.74 2.47
CA ASP A 433 21.37 13.37 2.23
C ASP A 433 22.15 13.21 3.52
N GLU A 434 21.81 13.99 4.55
CA GLU A 434 22.38 13.84 5.88
C GLU A 434 21.91 12.54 6.55
N ALA A 435 20.61 12.24 6.51
CA ALA A 435 20.06 10.99 7.06
C ALA A 435 20.67 9.74 6.38
N ARG A 436 20.84 9.78 5.04
CA ARG A 436 21.55 8.73 4.28
C ARG A 436 22.99 8.56 4.72
N ARG A 437 23.73 9.67 4.86
CA ARG A 437 25.13 9.66 5.33
C ARG A 437 25.28 9.05 6.72
N MET A 438 24.27 9.25 7.56
CA MET A 438 24.23 8.71 8.92
C MET A 438 23.64 7.29 8.99
N HIS A 439 23.33 6.65 7.85
CA HIS A 439 22.72 5.33 7.78
C HIS A 439 21.43 5.22 8.59
N LYS A 440 20.59 6.28 8.59
CA LYS A 440 19.28 6.30 9.23
C LYS A 440 18.18 5.99 8.21
N ASP A 441 17.16 5.27 8.66
CA ASP A 441 15.94 4.93 7.93
C ASP A 441 14.80 5.94 8.18
N TYR A 442 15.08 7.02 8.92
CA TYR A 442 14.11 8.08 9.22
C TYR A 442 14.69 9.49 9.04
N LEU A 443 13.83 10.44 8.71
CA LEU A 443 14.12 11.88 8.68
C LEU A 443 13.53 12.55 9.93
N GLY A 444 14.39 12.92 10.86
CA GLY A 444 14.04 13.63 12.11
C GLY A 444 14.49 15.10 12.16
N THR A 445 13.98 15.84 13.15
CA THR A 445 14.33 17.25 13.44
C THR A 445 15.84 17.56 13.43
N PRO A 446 16.72 16.69 13.98
CA PRO A 446 18.15 16.97 13.96
C PRO A 446 18.75 17.05 12.55
N HIS A 447 18.23 16.27 11.59
CA HIS A 447 18.71 16.30 10.21
C HIS A 447 18.29 17.59 9.50
N LEU A 448 17.08 18.10 9.79
CA LEU A 448 16.63 19.43 9.32
C LEU A 448 17.54 20.53 9.87
N PHE A 449 17.83 20.49 11.17
CA PHE A 449 18.72 21.48 11.77
C PHE A 449 20.15 21.41 11.18
N ILE A 450 20.71 20.21 10.99
CA ILE A 450 22.00 20.03 10.32
C ILE A 450 21.94 20.64 8.90
N ALA A 451 20.85 20.44 8.15
CA ALA A 451 20.70 21.04 6.83
C ALA A 451 20.75 22.58 6.89
N LEU A 452 20.07 23.22 7.84
CA LEU A 452 20.14 24.67 8.04
C LEU A 452 21.57 25.16 8.33
N THR A 453 22.34 24.41 9.14
CA THR A 453 23.75 24.77 9.39
C THR A 453 24.67 24.63 8.16
N LYS A 454 24.22 23.97 7.09
CA LYS A 454 24.96 23.85 5.82
C LYS A 454 24.61 24.93 4.81
N LEU A 455 23.61 25.77 5.08
CA LEU A 455 23.23 26.85 4.17
C LEU A 455 24.26 27.97 4.23
N ASP A 456 25.11 28.05 3.21
CA ASP A 456 26.16 29.05 3.14
C ASP A 456 25.57 30.47 3.07
N GLY A 457 26.02 31.33 3.99
CA GLY A 457 25.49 32.68 4.15
C GLY A 457 24.12 32.76 4.81
N GLY A 458 23.59 31.63 5.29
CA GLY A 458 22.29 31.54 5.95
C GLY A 458 22.23 32.20 7.33
N CYS A 459 21.03 32.58 7.74
CA CYS A 459 20.79 33.23 9.04
C CYS A 459 21.10 32.30 10.23
N THR A 460 20.98 30.98 10.06
CA THR A 460 21.36 30.00 11.09
C THR A 460 22.87 29.98 11.32
N GLN A 461 23.67 30.06 10.26
CA GLN A 461 25.13 30.11 10.38
C GLN A 461 25.59 31.43 11.02
N ASP A 462 24.96 32.55 10.63
CA ASP A 462 25.24 33.88 11.17
C ASP A 462 24.93 33.98 12.67
N ALA A 463 23.77 33.47 13.08
CA ALA A 463 23.36 33.45 14.49
C ALA A 463 24.28 32.58 15.34
N LEU A 464 24.66 31.38 14.86
CA LEU A 464 25.63 30.52 15.55
C LEU A 464 27.00 31.19 15.70
N ARG A 465 27.48 31.88 14.66
CA ARG A 465 28.74 32.64 14.69
C ARG A 465 28.68 33.79 15.69
N THR A 466 27.55 34.48 15.78
CA THR A 466 27.32 35.56 16.76
C THR A 466 27.37 35.04 18.19
N LEU A 467 26.91 33.82 18.44
CA LEU A 467 27.05 33.12 19.73
C LEU A 467 28.46 32.54 19.98
N GLY A 468 29.40 32.71 19.05
CA GLY A 468 30.78 32.21 19.17
C GLY A 468 30.96 30.74 18.77
N PHE A 469 29.98 30.12 18.11
CA PHE A 469 30.05 28.73 17.68
C PHE A 469 30.29 28.60 16.18
N SER A 470 31.12 27.64 15.77
CA SER A 470 31.23 27.26 14.36
C SER A 470 30.06 26.36 13.96
N SER A 471 29.33 26.71 12.89
CA SER A 471 28.27 25.86 12.30
C SER A 471 28.77 24.45 11.98
N LYS A 472 30.04 24.32 11.56
CA LYS A 472 30.70 23.01 11.33
C LYS A 472 30.88 22.21 12.62
N GLN A 473 31.28 22.84 13.71
CA GLN A 473 31.47 22.14 14.98
C GLN A 473 30.13 21.67 15.55
N VAL A 474 29.11 22.54 15.52
CA VAL A 474 27.76 22.22 16.01
C VAL A 474 27.17 21.01 15.27
N ARG A 475 27.27 20.97 13.93
CA ARG A 475 26.77 19.81 13.16
C ARG A 475 27.53 18.50 13.44
N GLU A 476 28.84 18.53 13.62
CA GLU A 476 29.60 17.30 13.95
C GLU A 476 29.22 16.75 15.33
N VAL A 477 28.98 17.62 16.31
CA VAL A 477 28.54 17.16 17.64
C VAL A 477 27.14 16.57 17.59
N ILE A 478 26.22 17.18 16.84
CA ILE A 478 24.87 16.62 16.64
C ILE A 478 24.97 15.26 15.95
N ARG A 479 25.81 15.11 14.92
CA ARG A 479 26.05 13.80 14.27
C ARG A 479 26.56 12.75 15.24
N LEU A 480 27.55 13.12 16.04
CA LEU A 480 28.17 12.21 17.01
C LEU A 480 27.15 11.74 18.05
N ALA A 481 26.30 12.65 18.53
CA ALA A 481 25.26 12.33 19.50
C ALA A 481 24.15 11.42 18.93
N LEU A 482 23.78 11.58 17.66
CA LEU A 482 22.79 10.73 16.99
C LEU A 482 23.36 9.35 16.60
N GLY A 483 24.67 9.26 16.42
CA GLY A 483 25.39 8.06 15.99
C GLY A 483 25.02 7.57 14.59
N SER A 484 25.77 6.58 14.09
CA SER A 484 25.42 5.90 12.83
C SER A 484 24.28 4.90 13.06
N GLY A 485 23.34 4.82 12.12
CA GLY A 485 22.38 3.72 12.05
C GLY A 485 22.94 2.52 11.27
N LYS A 486 22.04 1.59 10.91
CA LYS A 486 22.34 0.37 10.14
C LYS A 486 21.64 0.34 8.77
N ALA A 487 21.00 1.43 8.38
CA ALA A 487 20.27 1.51 7.12
C ALA A 487 21.24 1.48 5.93
N SER A 488 20.87 0.71 4.91
CA SER A 488 21.54 0.70 3.60
C SER A 488 21.24 2.01 2.87
N SER A 489 22.08 2.38 1.89
CA SER A 489 21.79 3.50 0.98
C SER A 489 20.48 3.35 0.21
N GLU A 490 19.97 2.12 0.09
CA GLU A 490 18.71 1.79 -0.60
C GLU A 490 17.49 1.71 0.32
N THR A 491 17.67 1.84 1.65
CA THR A 491 16.56 1.85 2.61
C THR A 491 15.75 3.15 2.46
N PRO A 492 14.41 3.08 2.26
CA PRO A 492 13.60 4.28 2.13
C PRO A 492 13.60 5.08 3.44
N ILE A 493 13.86 6.38 3.36
CA ILE A 493 13.88 7.28 4.51
C ILE A 493 12.51 7.92 4.69
N LEU A 494 11.88 7.68 5.84
CA LEU A 494 10.55 8.21 6.15
C LEU A 494 10.62 9.34 7.19
N PRO A 495 9.90 10.46 7.02
CA PRO A 495 9.86 11.51 8.03
C PRO A 495 9.18 11.02 9.31
N THR A 496 9.77 11.33 10.45
CA THR A 496 9.15 11.06 11.75
C THR A 496 7.91 11.92 11.93
N ARG A 497 6.99 11.50 12.81
CA ARG A 497 5.80 12.29 13.14
C ARG A 497 6.14 13.73 13.55
N ARG A 498 7.15 13.88 14.41
CA ARG A 498 7.65 15.20 14.86
C ARG A 498 8.21 16.02 13.70
N CYS A 499 8.97 15.41 12.80
CA CYS A 499 9.49 16.07 11.61
C CYS A 499 8.34 16.62 10.74
N LYS A 500 7.27 15.85 10.53
CA LYS A 500 6.07 16.34 9.82
C LYS A 500 5.43 17.53 10.52
N GLU A 501 5.26 17.47 11.85
CA GLU A 501 4.69 18.56 12.65
C GLU A 501 5.52 19.86 12.55
N ILE A 502 6.85 19.74 12.50
CA ILE A 502 7.76 20.88 12.35
C ILE A 502 7.66 21.51 10.97
N LEU A 503 7.60 20.71 9.91
CA LEU A 503 7.42 21.25 8.57
C LEU A 503 6.09 22.01 8.45
N LEU A 504 5.00 21.48 9.06
CA LEU A 504 3.69 22.16 9.10
C LEU A 504 3.78 23.48 9.88
N THR A 505 4.58 23.51 10.93
CA THR A 505 4.81 24.71 11.72
C THR A 505 5.65 25.73 10.95
N ALA A 506 6.64 25.29 10.16
CA ALA A 506 7.44 26.17 9.30
C ALA A 506 6.57 26.90 8.26
N GLU A 507 5.62 26.19 7.63
CA GLU A 507 4.67 26.83 6.72
C GLU A 507 3.76 27.84 7.39
N ARG A 508 3.30 27.55 8.61
CA ARG A 508 2.52 28.52 9.39
C ARG A 508 3.35 29.73 9.75
N ASN A 509 4.63 29.56 10.11
CA ASN A 509 5.53 30.65 10.43
C ASN A 509 5.79 31.55 9.22
N ALA A 510 5.95 30.97 8.03
CA ALA A 510 6.09 31.71 6.78
C ALA A 510 4.80 32.50 6.46
N ALA A 511 3.65 31.85 6.57
CA ALA A 511 2.35 32.48 6.34
C ALA A 511 2.03 33.58 7.36
N SER A 512 2.38 33.40 8.64
CA SER A 512 2.18 34.41 9.69
C SER A 512 3.11 35.62 9.55
N SER A 513 4.23 35.44 8.84
CA SER A 513 5.21 36.51 8.57
C SER A 513 4.96 37.19 7.21
N ASP A 514 3.81 36.94 6.58
CA ASP A 514 3.44 37.39 5.23
C ASP A 514 4.50 37.07 4.16
N SER A 515 5.29 36.01 4.38
CA SER A 515 6.31 35.58 3.42
C SER A 515 5.68 34.78 2.29
N ALA A 516 5.98 35.16 1.05
CA ALA A 516 5.53 34.44 -0.14
C ALA A 516 6.21 33.07 -0.32
N PHE A 517 7.24 32.77 0.46
CA PHE A 517 7.98 31.50 0.43
C PHE A 517 8.35 31.03 1.84
N VAL A 518 8.50 29.72 2.01
CA VAL A 518 9.00 29.12 3.25
C VAL A 518 10.52 29.30 3.27
N ASP A 519 10.99 30.31 4.00
CA ASP A 519 12.39 30.73 4.07
C ASP A 519 13.17 30.03 5.20
N GLU A 520 14.48 30.29 5.30
CA GLU A 520 15.32 29.68 6.33
C GLU A 520 14.83 29.99 7.75
N ARG A 521 14.34 31.23 7.99
CA ARG A 521 13.86 31.70 9.30
C ARG A 521 12.62 30.93 9.75
N ALA A 522 11.67 30.73 8.85
CA ALA A 522 10.45 30.00 9.14
C ALA A 522 10.73 28.55 9.57
N ILE A 523 11.67 27.88 8.89
CA ILE A 523 12.11 26.51 9.20
C ILE A 523 12.88 26.48 10.53
N ALA A 524 13.84 27.38 10.72
CA ALA A 524 14.64 27.46 11.94
C ALA A 524 13.78 27.73 13.17
N GLN A 525 12.82 28.65 13.08
CA GLN A 525 11.87 28.95 14.14
C GLN A 525 11.03 27.72 14.51
N ALA A 526 10.55 26.97 13.51
CA ALA A 526 9.77 25.76 13.75
C ALA A 526 10.61 24.68 14.45
N VAL A 527 11.87 24.51 14.06
CA VAL A 527 12.80 23.56 14.68
C VAL A 527 13.18 23.96 16.11
N LEU A 528 13.44 25.24 16.37
CA LEU A 528 13.93 25.73 17.66
C LEU A 528 12.83 25.96 18.70
N SER A 529 11.59 26.18 18.26
CA SER A 529 10.41 26.31 19.13
C SER A 529 9.91 24.98 19.71
N GLU A 530 10.46 23.84 19.27
CA GLU A 530 10.16 22.51 19.82
C GLU A 530 10.88 22.33 21.18
N GLY A 531 10.27 22.81 22.28
CA GLY A 531 10.87 22.82 23.62
C GLY A 531 11.33 21.45 24.17
N ASP A 532 10.79 20.34 23.64
CA ASP A 532 11.11 18.94 24.02
C ASP A 532 11.70 18.12 22.84
N GLY A 533 12.31 18.79 21.86
CA GLY A 533 12.94 18.17 20.70
C GLY A 533 14.36 17.66 20.98
N VAL A 534 14.78 16.61 20.26
CA VAL A 534 16.18 16.09 20.32
C VAL A 534 17.18 17.20 19.95
N THR A 535 16.86 18.03 18.95
CA THR A 535 17.67 19.19 18.58
C THR A 535 17.79 20.20 19.73
N HIS A 536 16.68 20.49 20.41
CA HIS A 536 16.63 21.42 21.54
C HIS A 536 17.49 20.92 22.71
N GLU A 537 17.44 19.62 23.02
CA GLU A 537 18.28 18.99 24.05
C GLU A 537 19.77 19.04 23.69
N LEU A 538 20.12 18.73 22.44
CA LEU A 538 21.52 18.72 21.98
C LEU A 538 22.14 20.13 21.96
N LEU A 539 21.37 21.14 21.59
CA LEU A 539 21.82 22.55 21.64
C LEU A 539 22.07 23.01 23.08
N ASN A 540 21.18 22.67 24.02
CA ASN A 540 21.38 22.98 25.43
C ASN A 540 22.63 22.29 26.00
N LYS A 541 22.87 21.02 25.62
CA LYS A 541 24.11 20.29 25.99
C LYS A 541 25.38 20.93 25.42
N LEU A 542 25.28 21.61 24.28
CA LEU A 542 26.34 22.39 23.67
C LEU A 542 26.53 23.78 24.30
N GLY A 543 25.68 24.16 25.27
CA GLY A 543 25.67 25.50 25.86
C GLY A 543 25.02 26.57 24.97
N ILE A 544 24.29 26.16 23.93
CA ILE A 544 23.55 27.06 23.04
C ILE A 544 22.10 27.10 23.50
N ASN A 545 21.64 28.26 23.97
CA ASN A 545 20.24 28.45 24.34
C ASN A 545 19.37 28.56 23.06
N PRO A 546 18.42 27.62 22.82
CA PRO A 546 17.63 27.61 21.60
C PRO A 546 16.72 28.83 21.42
N ALA A 547 16.21 29.41 22.52
CA ALA A 547 15.40 30.63 22.47
C ALA A 547 16.25 31.83 22.03
N GLN A 548 17.44 31.98 22.62
CA GLN A 548 18.38 33.03 22.24
C GLN A 548 18.86 32.87 20.78
N LEU A 549 19.10 31.62 20.34
CA LEU A 549 19.45 31.33 18.96
C LEU A 549 18.31 31.70 18.00
N SER A 550 17.06 31.40 18.36
CA SER A 550 15.87 31.78 17.58
C SER A 550 15.77 33.29 17.41
N ASP A 551 15.94 34.07 18.49
CA ASP A 551 15.87 35.54 18.43
C ASP A 551 16.97 36.15 17.54
N LEU A 552 18.18 35.58 17.57
CA LEU A 552 19.28 35.99 16.69
C LEU A 552 19.00 35.65 15.22
N ILE A 553 18.39 34.50 14.95
CA ILE A 553 18.00 34.12 13.58
C ILE A 553 16.93 35.07 13.02
N GLN A 554 15.94 35.44 13.83
CA GLN A 554 14.88 36.36 13.42
C GLN A 554 15.38 37.79 13.21
N SER A 555 16.37 38.23 13.97
CA SER A 555 17.00 39.55 13.84
C SER A 555 18.14 39.63 12.82
N SER A 556 18.59 38.49 12.28
CA SER A 556 19.68 38.45 11.29
C SER A 556 19.23 38.94 9.92
N SER A 557 20.04 39.82 9.32
CA SER A 557 19.87 40.28 7.93
C SER A 557 20.47 39.32 6.90
N ALA A 558 21.14 38.26 7.33
CA ALA A 558 21.74 37.26 6.45
C ALA A 558 20.66 36.45 5.70
N ARG A 559 20.95 36.07 4.45
CA ARG A 559 20.10 35.23 3.61
C ARG A 559 20.98 34.19 2.94
N ALA A 560 20.55 32.93 2.98
CA ALA A 560 21.29 31.85 2.34
C ALA A 560 21.48 32.15 0.86
N LEU A 561 22.65 31.82 0.30
CA LEU A 561 22.91 31.99 -1.14
C LEU A 561 21.88 31.26 -2.02
N LEU A 562 21.27 30.21 -1.49
CA LEU A 562 20.15 29.46 -2.06
C LEU A 562 18.85 30.27 -2.17
N GLU A 563 18.62 31.27 -1.30
CA GLU A 563 17.49 32.21 -1.40
C GLU A 563 17.72 33.28 -2.49
N LEU A 564 18.94 33.39 -3.01
CA LEU A 564 19.37 34.42 -3.98
C LEU A 564 19.53 33.89 -5.41
N ALA A 565 19.24 32.61 -5.66
CA ALA A 565 19.35 32.01 -6.99
C ALA A 565 18.24 32.57 -7.92
N PRO A 566 18.59 33.18 -9.08
CA PRO A 566 17.59 33.60 -10.04
C PRO A 566 16.87 32.38 -10.64
N PRO A 567 15.58 32.50 -10.99
CA PRO A 567 14.86 31.42 -11.63
C PRO A 567 15.51 31.03 -12.97
N ASP A 568 15.45 29.74 -13.30
CA ASP A 568 16.00 29.12 -14.50
C ASP A 568 15.53 29.85 -15.80
N PRO A 569 16.43 30.26 -16.73
CA PRO A 569 16.05 31.04 -17.91
C PRO A 569 15.14 30.31 -18.90
N GLN A 570 14.93 29.00 -18.74
CA GLN A 570 14.09 28.17 -19.61
C GLN A 570 12.63 28.05 -19.13
N GLN A 571 12.28 28.77 -18.06
CA GLN A 571 10.89 29.05 -17.68
C GLN A 571 10.72 30.56 -17.49
N LEU A 572 10.94 31.32 -18.56
CA LEU A 572 10.35 32.66 -18.64
C LEU A 572 8.82 32.51 -18.57
N PRO A 573 8.15 33.12 -17.58
CA PRO A 573 6.71 33.33 -17.69
C PRO A 573 6.48 34.08 -18.99
N ILE A 574 5.59 33.57 -19.83
CA ILE A 574 4.91 34.41 -20.81
C ILE A 574 4.35 35.56 -19.99
N ASP A 575 4.78 36.79 -20.31
CA ASP A 575 4.25 38.03 -19.75
C ASP A 575 2.72 38.02 -19.90
N GLN A 576 2.04 37.56 -18.85
CA GLN A 576 0.67 37.90 -18.59
C GLN A 576 0.72 39.03 -17.55
N PRO A 577 0.14 40.20 -17.85
CA PRO A 577 0.18 41.33 -16.95
C PRO A 577 -0.40 40.92 -15.60
N THR A 578 0.34 41.26 -14.56
CA THR A 578 0.01 41.12 -13.15
C THR A 578 -1.36 41.75 -12.87
N GLY A 579 -2.39 40.90 -12.82
CA GLY A 579 -3.65 41.22 -12.18
C GLY A 579 -3.40 41.37 -10.68
N ILE A 580 -3.53 42.61 -10.22
CA ILE A 580 -3.30 43.10 -8.87
C ILE A 580 -3.82 42.18 -7.76
N ILE A 581 -2.87 41.78 -6.90
CA ILE A 581 -3.10 41.18 -5.60
C ILE A 581 -3.74 42.27 -4.70
N PRO A 582 -4.79 41.96 -3.93
CA PRO A 582 -5.46 42.94 -3.08
C PRO A 582 -4.51 43.40 -1.96
N GLU A 583 -4.29 44.71 -1.84
CA GLU A 583 -3.92 45.31 -0.55
C GLU A 583 -5.11 45.10 0.41
N VAL A 584 -5.01 44.12 1.30
CA VAL A 584 -5.92 44.03 2.44
C VAL A 584 -5.40 45.00 3.49
N SER A 585 -5.85 46.25 3.42
CA SER A 585 -5.76 47.16 4.56
C SER A 585 -6.59 46.61 5.73
N PRO A 586 -6.08 46.63 6.97
CA PRO A 586 -6.80 46.08 8.10
C PRO A 586 -7.89 47.05 8.58
N LYS A 587 -9.05 46.49 8.94
CA LYS A 587 -10.17 47.08 9.72
C LYS A 587 -11.15 47.99 8.93
N GLY A 588 -12.38 47.49 8.72
CA GLY A 588 -13.59 48.33 8.60
C GLY A 588 -14.49 48.20 7.36
N GLY A 589 -14.29 47.24 6.46
CA GLY A 589 -15.03 47.14 5.19
C GLY A 589 -16.39 46.41 5.25
N SER A 590 -17.32 46.82 4.38
CA SER A 590 -18.68 46.25 4.29
C SER A 590 -18.69 44.82 3.73
N VAL A 591 -19.78 44.06 3.96
CA VAL A 591 -19.91 42.65 3.53
C VAL A 591 -19.66 42.43 2.04
N LEU A 592 -19.96 43.43 1.20
CA LEU A 592 -19.71 43.42 -0.25
C LEU A 592 -18.22 43.43 -0.61
N GLU A 593 -17.36 44.10 0.16
CA GLU A 593 -15.91 44.15 -0.09
C GLU A 593 -15.22 42.84 0.32
N ARG A 594 -15.83 42.08 1.23
CA ARG A 594 -15.30 40.77 1.68
C ARG A 594 -15.69 39.62 0.77
N LEU A 595 -16.79 39.75 0.01
CA LEU A 595 -17.35 38.66 -0.80
C LEU A 595 -17.38 38.96 -2.31
N GLY A 596 -17.21 40.21 -2.72
CA GLY A 596 -17.22 40.64 -4.12
C GLY A 596 -15.89 41.24 -4.56
N ARG A 597 -15.66 41.29 -5.88
CA ARG A 597 -14.57 42.06 -6.50
C ARG A 597 -15.19 43.20 -7.31
N ASP A 598 -14.69 44.42 -7.13
CA ASP A 598 -15.13 45.57 -7.91
C ASP A 598 -14.31 45.68 -9.21
N LEU A 599 -14.91 45.22 -10.31
CA LEU A 599 -14.29 45.25 -11.63
C LEU A 599 -14.16 46.68 -12.18
N THR A 600 -15.01 47.63 -11.75
CA THR A 600 -14.93 49.03 -12.20
C THR A 600 -13.67 49.70 -11.66
N LYS A 601 -13.35 49.43 -10.38
CA LYS A 601 -12.11 49.92 -9.75
C LYS A 601 -10.87 49.29 -10.38
N GLN A 602 -10.92 48.00 -10.71
CA GLN A 602 -9.82 47.31 -11.41
C GLN A 602 -9.63 47.83 -12.85
N ALA A 603 -10.73 48.11 -13.56
CA ALA A 603 -10.67 48.73 -14.89
C ALA A 603 -10.04 50.13 -14.84
N ALA A 604 -10.45 50.97 -13.89
CA ALA A 604 -9.91 52.32 -13.72
C ALA A 604 -8.41 52.32 -13.41
N ASN A 605 -7.93 51.29 -12.72
CA ASN A 605 -6.51 51.10 -12.40
C ASN A 605 -5.72 50.36 -13.50
N ASN A 606 -6.30 50.14 -14.70
CA ASN A 606 -5.72 49.39 -15.82
C ASN A 606 -5.26 47.96 -15.47
N GLN A 607 -5.98 47.30 -14.57
CA GLN A 607 -5.63 45.97 -14.02
C GLN A 607 -6.33 44.82 -14.72
N LEU A 608 -7.27 45.13 -15.62
CA LEU A 608 -8.01 44.16 -16.40
C LEU A 608 -7.32 43.93 -17.75
N ALA A 609 -7.23 42.67 -18.16
CA ALA A 609 -6.75 42.32 -19.50
C ALA A 609 -7.75 42.80 -20.58
N PRO A 610 -7.28 43.24 -21.76
CA PRO A 610 -8.17 43.67 -22.84
C PRO A 610 -8.94 42.48 -23.41
N LEU A 611 -10.26 42.63 -23.56
CA LEU A 611 -11.12 41.61 -24.15
C LEU A 611 -11.05 41.69 -25.69
N ILE A 612 -10.49 40.66 -26.33
CA ILE A 612 -10.26 40.63 -27.79
C ILE A 612 -11.41 39.91 -28.49
N GLY A 613 -11.97 40.52 -29.54
CA GLY A 613 -12.89 39.86 -30.48
C GLY A 613 -14.33 39.65 -30.00
N ARG A 614 -14.77 40.37 -28.95
CA ARG A 614 -16.11 40.24 -28.34
C ARG A 614 -16.99 41.49 -28.43
N GLU A 615 -16.74 42.34 -29.43
CA GLU A 615 -17.37 43.66 -29.57
C GLU A 615 -18.89 43.60 -29.75
N LYS A 616 -19.39 42.56 -30.42
CA LYS A 616 -20.83 42.36 -30.66
C LYS A 616 -21.56 42.00 -29.37
N GLU A 617 -20.98 41.11 -28.59
CA GLU A 617 -21.52 40.65 -27.30
C GLU A 617 -21.51 41.78 -26.26
N ILE A 618 -20.42 42.55 -26.17
CA ILE A 618 -20.35 43.72 -25.27
C ILE A 618 -21.46 44.72 -25.62
N ARG A 619 -21.65 45.01 -26.92
CA ARG A 619 -22.70 45.93 -27.38
C ARG A 619 -24.10 45.44 -27.01
N GLN A 620 -24.37 44.14 -27.16
CA GLN A 620 -25.65 43.55 -26.81
C GLN A 620 -25.91 43.54 -25.29
N LEU A 621 -24.86 43.32 -24.50
CA LEU A 621 -24.91 43.40 -23.04
C LEU A 621 -25.24 44.82 -22.59
N MET A 622 -24.55 45.84 -23.14
CA MET A 622 -24.85 47.25 -22.85
C MET A 622 -26.29 47.63 -23.23
N GLN A 623 -26.76 47.23 -24.41
CA GLN A 623 -28.15 47.49 -24.84
C GLN A 623 -29.17 46.90 -23.87
N THR A 624 -28.93 45.69 -23.38
CA THR A 624 -29.82 45.02 -22.42
C THR A 624 -29.83 45.75 -21.08
N MET A 625 -28.67 46.18 -20.57
CA MET A 625 -28.56 46.91 -19.31
C MET A 625 -29.22 48.30 -19.36
N MET A 626 -29.35 48.89 -20.56
CA MET A 626 -30.02 50.19 -20.75
C MET A 626 -31.55 50.10 -20.84
N LEU A 627 -32.13 48.91 -20.87
CA LEU A 627 -33.59 48.74 -20.90
C LEU A 627 -34.20 49.17 -19.57
N LYS A 628 -35.38 49.81 -19.62
CA LYS A 628 -36.11 50.23 -18.40
C LYS A 628 -36.66 49.02 -17.62
N ASP A 629 -37.05 47.97 -18.34
CA ASP A 629 -37.53 46.70 -17.80
C ASP A 629 -36.69 45.54 -18.38
N ARG A 630 -36.40 44.53 -17.56
CA ARG A 630 -35.54 43.36 -17.89
C ARG A 630 -34.06 43.71 -18.18
N ASN A 631 -33.47 44.52 -17.32
CA ASN A 631 -32.09 45.02 -17.42
C ASN A 631 -31.00 44.07 -16.89
N ASN A 632 -31.32 42.82 -16.59
CA ASN A 632 -30.37 41.81 -16.09
C ASN A 632 -29.92 40.88 -17.23
N PRO A 633 -28.76 41.10 -17.85
CA PRO A 633 -28.27 40.26 -18.94
C PRO A 633 -27.88 38.86 -18.44
N ILE A 634 -28.20 37.83 -19.22
CA ILE A 634 -27.79 36.45 -18.97
C ILE A 634 -26.93 35.99 -20.15
N LEU A 635 -25.68 35.59 -19.88
CA LEU A 635 -24.74 35.08 -20.87
C LEU A 635 -24.85 33.55 -20.94
N ILE A 636 -25.14 33.01 -22.13
CA ILE A 636 -25.31 31.58 -22.38
C ILE A 636 -24.25 31.11 -23.38
N GLY A 637 -23.58 29.99 -23.09
CA GLY A 637 -22.60 29.35 -23.98
C GLY A 637 -21.86 28.18 -23.33
N ASP A 638 -21.10 27.41 -24.11
CA ASP A 638 -20.37 26.22 -23.66
C ASP A 638 -19.30 26.53 -22.59
N SER A 639 -18.92 25.53 -21.78
CA SER A 639 -17.88 25.70 -20.76
C SER A 639 -16.51 25.99 -21.41
N GLY A 640 -15.74 26.90 -20.82
CA GLY A 640 -14.40 27.26 -21.31
C GLY A 640 -14.33 28.39 -22.35
N VAL A 641 -15.46 28.91 -22.86
CA VAL A 641 -15.48 29.99 -23.88
C VAL A 641 -15.14 31.40 -23.36
N GLY A 642 -14.71 31.53 -22.10
CA GLY A 642 -14.39 32.83 -21.50
C GLY A 642 -15.63 33.68 -21.20
N LYS A 643 -16.67 33.12 -20.57
CA LYS A 643 -17.84 33.91 -20.13
C LYS A 643 -17.53 34.84 -18.94
N THR A 644 -16.43 34.58 -18.24
CA THR A 644 -15.98 35.27 -17.03
C THR A 644 -14.92 36.33 -17.31
N THR A 645 -14.22 36.22 -18.45
CA THR A 645 -13.28 37.21 -18.99
C THR A 645 -14.05 38.33 -19.67
#